data_AF-G8NVJ3-F1
#
_entry.id   AF-G8NVJ3-F1
#
_cell.length_a   1.000
_cell.length_b   1.000
_cell.length_c   1.000
_cell.angle_alpha   90.00
_cell.angle_beta   90.00
_cell.angle_gamma   90.00
#
_symmetry.space_group_name_H-M   'P 1'
#
loop_
_entity.id
_entity.type
_entity.pdbx_description
1 polymer ?
#
loop_
_entity_poly.entity_id
_entity_poly.type
_entity_poly.pdbx_seq_one_letter_code
_entity_poly.pdbx_strand_id
1 'polypeptide(L)'
;MNDYLLASTHKVMKSHTTMTRFDFLRNSGLIAAGFSFLPHTTWATINKPQGSKQVSTRELAEYQIVVPDQASAVEQQAAEKLQQYLAKIAHKNPVIRKEGDYRSGPAFFIGQTRYAKTQKVDFKQLKEDGFAYYPAGKKLIVAGGSGKGVLYGIYGLLELWGFRMYKSTVIQVPTTSSVSLPTKEVVVVPVVGYRTTSYPDTLKPEYTDWHKLSSRDAWGLFVHTFNELLPPDQYGKTHPEYFSLIDGHRQPGAQLCLSNPEVLQIVITNLRTKIAANPSATYWSVSQNDNDQYCRCGPCTTLNTKYGNVPSGSILYFVNGVAKAFPDKTISTLAYWYSRTPPQNIQAEPNVNIMLCNIESRRHAPVYETDPRFTQEFLAWNKIASNILIWDYDIQFTNLVSPFPNLHTIKPNIKFFTEHHVNSLYMQTNGQVGGEMAALRAYLIAELMWNPEADDNAIINEFLNGYYGAAGPYIRQYIDKMRESLLATGFKLDIFGSPEAAKDAYLSVDMLKVYQSLFDQAEKAVQTNPELLTRVKIARLPIVYAEIQIGRNEVDTPRSMFAHTPDGKPFVKPEMKALVYPFVSLCKEDGVTKVRERSTTPDDYQASYDRVFRNMDEISRNKSFKKTITPVTLPEGGEAVLPKLTDGIFGSWESWSSPDIHWVYYKGKHMDFVLDLGEVTDVQSISMDFLNAQAQPEWNIMVLPTYVTYALSANGKDFDNEIKIVNPNNPNPKENPDIAKVPLQSFRAALSTPVKARYIKVHGESMLHMPSWHILAGHVAEIYTDQIVVT
;
A
#
# COMPACT_ATOMS: atom_id res chain seq x y z
N MET A 1 13.01 -59.26 9.96
CA MET A 1 12.81 -59.50 11.40
C MET A 1 12.31 -58.21 12.00
N ASN A 2 11.09 -58.00 12.48
CA ASN A 2 9.83 -58.74 12.60
C ASN A 2 8.75 -57.65 12.41
N ASP A 3 7.88 -57.72 11.41
CA ASP A 3 6.53 -58.33 11.44
C ASP A 3 5.77 -58.22 12.75
N TYR A 4 4.61 -57.53 12.72
CA TYR A 4 3.35 -57.94 13.37
C TYR A 4 2.14 -57.16 12.81
N LEU A 5 1.29 -57.87 12.04
CA LEU A 5 -0.21 -57.91 12.00
C LEU A 5 -1.01 -56.58 11.80
N LEU A 6 -2.16 -56.49 11.12
CA LEU A 6 -3.13 -57.45 10.54
C LEU A 6 -4.08 -56.65 9.62
N ALA A 7 -4.56 -57.31 8.57
CA ALA A 7 -5.62 -56.82 7.67
C ALA A 7 -7.01 -56.89 8.30
N SER A 8 -7.90 -55.95 7.92
CA SER A 8 -9.33 -56.24 7.83
C SER A 8 -9.96 -55.54 6.63
N THR A 9 -10.82 -56.30 5.96
CA THR A 9 -11.47 -56.08 4.68
C THR A 9 -12.68 -55.16 4.77
N HIS A 10 -12.95 -54.34 3.74
CA HIS A 10 -14.33 -54.05 3.33
C HIS A 10 -14.47 -53.75 1.83
N LYS A 11 -15.33 -54.54 1.18
CA LYS A 11 -15.92 -54.35 -0.15
C LYS A 11 -16.53 -52.95 -0.30
N VAL A 12 -16.30 -52.29 -1.44
CA VAL A 12 -17.29 -51.36 -2.02
C VAL A 12 -17.47 -51.69 -3.49
N MET A 13 -18.73 -51.91 -3.81
CA MET A 13 -19.29 -52.34 -5.08
C MET A 13 -19.68 -51.08 -5.87
N LYS A 14 -19.38 -51.07 -7.17
CA LYS A 14 -19.77 -50.00 -8.11
C LYS A 14 -21.29 -49.83 -8.15
N SER A 15 -21.77 -48.59 -8.12
CA SER A 15 -22.97 -48.19 -8.87
C SER A 15 -22.76 -46.82 -9.50
N HIS A 16 -22.66 -46.80 -10.82
CA HIS A 16 -22.75 -45.57 -11.61
C HIS A 16 -24.23 -45.23 -11.83
N THR A 17 -24.64 -44.02 -11.47
CA THR A 17 -25.88 -43.41 -11.98
C THR A 17 -25.50 -42.12 -12.68
N THR A 18 -25.53 -42.18 -14.01
CA THR A 18 -25.46 -41.04 -14.92
C THR A 18 -26.77 -40.27 -14.89
N MET A 19 -26.75 -39.02 -14.44
CA MET A 19 -27.86 -38.07 -14.61
C MET A 19 -27.97 -37.68 -16.08
N THR A 20 -29.17 -37.76 -16.65
CA THR A 20 -29.41 -37.39 -18.05
C THR A 20 -29.76 -35.90 -18.17
N ARG A 21 -29.51 -35.30 -19.35
CA ARG A 21 -29.86 -33.90 -19.68
C ARG A 21 -31.33 -33.56 -19.43
N PHE A 22 -32.22 -34.55 -19.47
CA PHE A 22 -33.65 -34.39 -19.25
C PHE A 22 -34.00 -34.18 -17.76
N ASP A 23 -33.25 -34.79 -16.84
CA ASP A 23 -33.43 -34.63 -15.39
C ASP A 23 -32.94 -33.27 -14.89
N PHE A 24 -31.92 -32.70 -15.55
CA PHE A 24 -31.45 -31.34 -15.29
C PHE A 24 -32.49 -30.29 -15.69
N LEU A 25 -33.15 -30.47 -16.85
CA LEU A 25 -34.16 -29.55 -17.36
C LEU A 25 -35.48 -29.56 -16.57
N ARG A 26 -35.82 -30.69 -15.92
CA ARG A 26 -37.04 -30.79 -15.10
C ARG A 26 -36.92 -30.09 -13.74
N ASN A 27 -35.71 -29.97 -13.20
CA ASN A 27 -35.44 -29.26 -11.93
C ASN A 27 -35.06 -27.79 -12.11
N SER A 28 -34.95 -27.30 -13.34
CA SER A 28 -34.69 -25.90 -13.67
C SER A 28 -35.91 -25.28 -14.36
N GLY A 29 -37.01 -25.17 -13.59
CA GLY A 29 -38.21 -24.45 -13.98
C GLY A 29 -37.96 -22.94 -14.03
N LEU A 30 -37.61 -22.44 -15.21
CA LEU A 30 -37.67 -21.03 -15.59
C LEU A 30 -39.12 -20.53 -15.54
N ILE A 31 -39.43 -19.64 -14.58
CA ILE A 31 -40.52 -18.68 -14.75
C ILE A 31 -39.91 -17.46 -15.44
N ALA A 32 -40.22 -17.34 -16.74
CA ALA A 32 -39.96 -16.16 -17.54
C ALA A 32 -40.98 -15.06 -17.16
N ALA A 33 -40.56 -14.13 -16.32
CA ALA A 33 -41.19 -12.82 -16.17
C ALA A 33 -40.06 -11.84 -15.81
N GLY A 34 -39.98 -10.71 -16.51
CA GLY A 34 -38.85 -9.78 -16.49
C GLY A 34 -38.37 -9.44 -15.07
N PHE A 35 -37.19 -9.94 -14.70
CA PHE A 35 -36.49 -9.54 -13.49
C PHE A 35 -35.72 -8.26 -13.77
N SER A 36 -36.29 -7.14 -13.34
CA SER A 36 -35.48 -6.01 -12.90
C SER A 36 -34.50 -6.54 -11.85
N PHE A 37 -33.21 -6.58 -12.17
CA PHE A 37 -32.15 -6.88 -11.19
C PHE A 37 -32.26 -5.87 -10.05
N LEU A 38 -32.88 -6.28 -8.93
CA LEU A 38 -32.73 -5.57 -7.66
C LEU A 38 -31.38 -6.02 -7.09
N PRO A 39 -30.37 -5.15 -7.00
CA PRO A 39 -29.10 -5.50 -6.39
C PRO A 39 -29.36 -5.93 -4.94
N HIS A 40 -28.98 -7.17 -4.61
CA HIS A 40 -28.98 -7.65 -3.24
C HIS A 40 -27.90 -6.86 -2.49
N THR A 41 -28.34 -5.95 -1.65
CA THR A 41 -27.51 -4.98 -0.95
C THR A 41 -26.73 -5.63 0.20
N THR A 42 -25.42 -5.38 0.24
CA THR A 42 -24.42 -5.92 1.19
C THR A 42 -24.62 -5.44 2.62
N TRP A 43 -25.16 -4.24 2.79
CA TRP A 43 -25.63 -3.72 4.07
C TRP A 43 -26.87 -4.48 4.60
N ALA A 44 -27.63 -5.12 3.71
CA ALA A 44 -29.00 -5.54 3.96
C ALA A 44 -29.14 -7.06 4.15
N THR A 45 -28.07 -7.85 4.21
CA THR A 45 -28.19 -9.28 4.52
C THR A 45 -28.15 -9.55 6.03
N ILE A 46 -27.47 -8.73 6.83
CA ILE A 46 -27.31 -8.94 8.28
C ILE A 46 -28.10 -7.93 9.12
N ASN A 47 -28.23 -6.68 8.67
CA ASN A 47 -28.98 -5.62 9.36
C ASN A 47 -30.25 -5.17 8.61
N LYS A 48 -30.82 -6.04 7.76
CA LYS A 48 -32.09 -5.75 7.11
C LYS A 48 -33.13 -5.45 8.20
N PRO A 49 -33.83 -4.30 8.13
CA PRO A 49 -34.96 -4.07 9.02
C PRO A 49 -35.89 -5.28 8.97
N GLN A 50 -36.22 -5.86 10.12
CA GLN A 50 -37.20 -6.93 10.19
C GLN A 50 -38.58 -6.36 9.84
N GLY A 51 -38.91 -6.36 8.55
CA GLY A 51 -40.06 -5.65 8.01
C GLY A 51 -39.66 -4.27 7.50
N SER A 52 -40.17 -3.95 6.32
CA SER A 52 -40.06 -2.63 5.73
C SER A 52 -41.34 -2.21 5.04
N LYS A 53 -41.56 -0.90 4.97
CA LYS A 53 -42.66 -0.30 4.24
C LYS A 53 -42.11 0.37 3.00
N GLN A 54 -42.67 0.03 1.85
CA GLN A 54 -42.41 0.76 0.61
C GLN A 54 -43.09 2.12 0.66
N VAL A 55 -42.33 3.16 0.37
CA VAL A 55 -42.79 4.54 0.25
C VAL A 55 -42.39 5.02 -1.13
N SER A 56 -43.37 5.46 -1.94
CA SER A 56 -43.08 5.95 -3.28
C SER A 56 -42.21 7.21 -3.23
N THR A 57 -41.42 7.48 -4.28
CA THR A 57 -40.63 8.72 -4.37
C THR A 57 -41.49 9.98 -4.38
N ARG A 58 -42.77 9.86 -4.79
CA ARG A 58 -43.79 10.91 -4.65
C ARG A 58 -44.21 11.12 -3.20
N GLU A 59 -44.47 10.05 -2.45
CA GLU A 59 -44.79 10.16 -1.02
C GLU A 59 -43.60 10.68 -0.21
N LEU A 60 -42.36 10.31 -0.58
CA LEU A 60 -41.14 10.86 0.03
C LEU A 60 -41.05 12.38 -0.11
N ALA A 61 -41.58 12.95 -1.21
CA ALA A 61 -41.58 14.40 -1.43
C ALA A 61 -42.42 15.16 -0.39
N GLU A 62 -43.32 14.48 0.32
CA GLU A 62 -44.12 15.04 1.41
C GLU A 62 -43.41 14.95 2.77
N TYR A 63 -42.33 14.18 2.89
CA TYR A 63 -41.59 14.05 4.14
C TYR A 63 -40.82 15.35 4.45
N GLN A 64 -40.95 15.79 5.70
CA GLN A 64 -40.17 16.89 6.25
C GLN A 64 -38.92 16.34 6.95
N ILE A 65 -37.83 17.09 6.94
CA ILE A 65 -36.62 16.77 7.71
C ILE A 65 -36.64 17.66 8.94
N VAL A 66 -36.71 17.07 10.13
CA VAL A 66 -36.89 17.78 11.40
C VAL A 66 -35.65 17.60 12.27
N VAL A 67 -35.01 18.71 12.64
CA VAL A 67 -33.84 18.75 13.53
C VAL A 67 -34.21 19.39 14.88
N PRO A 68 -33.44 19.16 15.96
CA PRO A 68 -33.66 19.85 17.23
C PRO A 68 -33.59 21.37 17.06
N ASP A 69 -34.29 22.13 17.91
CA ASP A 69 -34.25 23.60 17.86
C ASP A 69 -32.83 24.17 18.03
N GLN A 70 -31.98 23.42 18.75
CA GLN A 70 -30.56 23.66 18.98
C GLN A 70 -29.75 22.47 18.43
N ALA A 71 -29.86 22.22 17.13
CA ALA A 71 -29.12 21.16 16.45
C ALA A 71 -27.61 21.40 16.55
N SER A 72 -26.86 20.34 16.85
CA SER A 72 -25.41 20.31 16.73
C SER A 72 -24.97 20.41 15.25
N ALA A 73 -23.69 20.72 15.02
CA ALA A 73 -23.14 20.77 13.67
C ALA A 73 -23.32 19.44 12.90
N VAL A 74 -23.16 18.30 13.57
CA VAL A 74 -23.33 16.97 12.96
C VAL A 74 -24.80 16.66 12.66
N GLU A 75 -25.74 17.04 13.54
CA GLU A 75 -27.18 16.87 13.26
C GLU A 75 -27.63 17.72 12.08
N GLN A 76 -27.13 18.96 11.98
CA GLN A 76 -27.40 19.84 10.85
C GLN A 76 -26.81 19.28 9.56
N GLN A 77 -25.54 18.83 9.59
CA GLN A 77 -24.89 18.18 8.45
C GLN A 77 -25.66 16.92 8.00
N ALA A 78 -26.12 16.09 8.93
CA ALA A 78 -26.91 14.90 8.62
C ALA A 78 -28.23 15.25 7.91
N ALA A 79 -28.94 16.27 8.39
CA ALA A 79 -30.16 16.75 7.75
C ALA A 79 -29.92 17.30 6.33
N GLU A 80 -28.84 18.05 6.14
CA GLU A 80 -28.43 18.58 4.84
C GLU A 80 -28.06 17.48 3.85
N LYS A 81 -27.33 16.44 4.31
CA LYS A 81 -27.02 15.27 3.48
C LYS A 81 -28.28 14.52 3.09
N LEU A 82 -29.19 14.27 4.05
CA LEU A 82 -30.47 13.64 3.71
C LEU A 82 -31.26 14.48 2.69
N GLN A 83 -31.31 15.81 2.86
CA GLN A 83 -31.97 16.72 1.92
C GLN A 83 -31.35 16.64 0.52
N GLN A 84 -30.01 16.72 0.44
CA GLN A 84 -29.24 16.70 -0.80
C GLN A 84 -29.51 15.42 -1.61
N TYR A 85 -29.49 14.25 -0.96
CA TYR A 85 -29.66 12.97 -1.65
C TYR A 85 -31.14 12.65 -1.92
N LEU A 86 -32.06 13.02 -1.03
CA LEU A 86 -33.49 12.91 -1.31
C LEU A 86 -33.89 13.71 -2.55
N ALA A 87 -33.35 14.92 -2.73
CA ALA A 87 -33.59 15.75 -3.91
C ALA A 87 -33.22 15.08 -5.24
N LYS A 88 -32.34 14.06 -5.23
CA LYS A 88 -31.95 13.31 -6.44
C LYS A 88 -32.99 12.27 -6.87
N ILE A 89 -33.86 11.81 -5.97
CA ILE A 89 -34.87 10.76 -6.24
C ILE A 89 -36.31 11.24 -6.02
N ALA A 90 -36.51 12.28 -5.21
CA ALA A 90 -37.81 12.89 -4.96
C ALA A 90 -38.10 13.97 -6.02
N HIS A 91 -39.37 14.11 -6.39
CA HIS A 91 -39.80 15.13 -7.37
C HIS A 91 -39.79 16.57 -6.83
N LYS A 92 -39.43 16.76 -5.56
CA LYS A 92 -39.40 18.05 -4.87
C LYS A 92 -38.29 18.03 -3.81
N ASN A 93 -37.65 19.17 -3.60
CA ASN A 93 -36.68 19.34 -2.53
C ASN A 93 -37.37 19.29 -1.16
N PRO A 94 -37.02 18.33 -0.28
CA PRO A 94 -37.57 18.30 1.07
C PRO A 94 -37.07 19.51 1.86
N VAL A 95 -37.85 19.96 2.84
CA VAL A 95 -37.54 21.13 3.66
C VAL A 95 -36.99 20.68 5.01
N ILE A 96 -35.85 21.24 5.41
CA ILE A 96 -35.32 21.12 6.77
C ILE A 96 -36.05 22.12 7.67
N ARG A 97 -36.56 21.67 8.81
CA ARG A 97 -37.25 22.48 9.81
C ARG A 97 -36.68 22.25 11.19
N LYS A 98 -36.69 23.30 12.00
CA LYS A 98 -36.54 23.16 13.45
C LYS A 98 -37.79 22.49 14.01
N GLU A 99 -37.61 21.69 15.05
CA GLU A 99 -38.69 20.94 15.68
C GLU A 99 -39.81 21.83 16.21
N GLY A 100 -39.50 23.02 16.70
CA GLY A 100 -40.48 24.02 17.13
C GLY A 100 -41.37 24.54 16.01
N ASP A 101 -40.97 24.41 14.75
CA ASP A 101 -41.75 24.80 13.56
C ASP A 101 -42.52 23.63 12.94
N TYR A 102 -42.22 22.40 13.35
CA TYR A 102 -42.98 21.23 12.92
C TYR A 102 -44.39 21.23 13.53
N ARG A 103 -45.40 20.87 12.73
CA ARG A 103 -46.81 20.83 13.16
C ARG A 103 -47.41 19.45 13.01
N SER A 104 -47.38 18.90 11.79
CA SER A 104 -47.89 17.55 11.48
C SER A 104 -47.33 17.04 10.14
N GLY A 105 -47.69 15.81 9.77
CA GLY A 105 -47.31 15.19 8.49
C GLY A 105 -46.16 14.17 8.61
N PRO A 106 -45.81 13.48 7.52
CA PRO A 106 -44.68 12.56 7.50
C PRO A 106 -43.36 13.31 7.72
N ALA A 107 -42.43 12.70 8.48
CA ALA A 107 -41.18 13.36 8.83
C ALA A 107 -40.05 12.40 9.20
N PHE A 108 -38.82 12.80 8.88
CA PHE A 108 -37.59 12.26 9.43
C PHE A 108 -37.14 13.14 10.60
N PHE A 109 -37.11 12.59 11.82
CA PHE A 109 -36.59 13.27 13.01
C PHE A 109 -35.12 12.91 13.18
N ILE A 110 -34.23 13.88 13.01
CA ILE A 110 -32.78 13.67 12.97
C ILE A 110 -32.18 14.05 14.32
N GLY A 111 -31.52 13.12 14.99
CA GLY A 111 -30.80 13.38 16.24
C GLY A 111 -31.69 13.50 17.48
N GLN A 112 -31.23 14.28 18.47
CA GLN A 112 -31.79 14.35 19.82
C GLN A 112 -33.02 15.27 19.95
N THR A 113 -33.98 15.12 19.03
CA THR A 113 -35.26 15.84 19.02
C THR A 113 -36.09 15.56 20.29
N ARG A 114 -36.95 16.49 20.70
CA ARG A 114 -37.96 16.30 21.77
C ARG A 114 -38.86 15.11 21.46
N TYR A 115 -39.19 14.88 20.20
CA TYR A 115 -39.96 13.74 19.75
C TYR A 115 -39.22 12.43 20.02
N ALA A 116 -37.92 12.35 19.67
CA ALA A 116 -37.10 11.18 19.98
C ALA A 116 -37.02 10.91 21.49
N LYS A 117 -36.85 11.95 22.31
CA LYS A 117 -36.87 11.85 23.78
C LYS A 117 -38.23 11.36 24.30
N THR A 118 -39.33 11.84 23.72
CA THR A 118 -40.69 11.40 24.06
C THR A 118 -40.94 9.94 23.69
N GLN A 119 -40.34 9.46 22.59
CA GLN A 119 -40.34 8.04 22.21
C GLN A 119 -39.36 7.19 23.04
N LYS A 120 -38.72 7.77 24.06
CA LYS A 120 -37.77 7.09 24.97
C LYS A 120 -36.61 6.42 24.25
N VAL A 121 -36.10 7.02 23.17
CA VAL A 121 -34.86 6.59 22.51
C VAL A 121 -33.72 6.54 23.54
N ASP A 122 -33.10 5.38 23.71
CA ASP A 122 -31.86 5.27 24.49
C ASP A 122 -30.68 5.68 23.59
N PHE A 123 -30.13 6.86 23.83
CA PHE A 123 -28.96 7.36 23.12
C PHE A 123 -27.64 6.79 23.69
N LYS A 124 -27.64 6.28 24.93
CA LYS A 124 -26.41 5.80 25.58
C LYS A 124 -25.94 4.49 24.96
N GLN A 125 -26.85 3.62 24.54
CA GLN A 125 -26.51 2.37 23.85
C GLN A 125 -25.77 2.61 22.52
N LEU A 126 -25.88 3.80 21.92
CA LEU A 126 -25.32 4.12 20.59
C LEU A 126 -23.82 4.47 20.63
N LYS A 127 -23.23 4.64 21.81
CA LYS A 127 -21.81 5.03 21.98
C LYS A 127 -21.48 6.31 21.16
N GLU A 128 -20.30 6.40 20.55
CA GLU A 128 -19.91 7.57 19.73
C GLU A 128 -20.53 7.51 18.33
N ASP A 129 -20.20 6.48 17.55
CA ASP A 129 -20.53 6.38 16.11
C ASP A 129 -21.72 5.47 15.80
N GLY A 130 -22.38 4.89 16.80
CA GLY A 130 -23.58 4.09 16.60
C GLY A 130 -24.81 4.92 16.27
N PHE A 131 -25.79 4.28 15.66
CA PHE A 131 -27.05 4.91 15.25
C PHE A 131 -28.22 3.95 15.33
N ALA A 132 -29.43 4.50 15.28
CA ALA A 132 -30.63 3.69 15.28
C ALA A 132 -31.78 4.33 14.49
N TYR A 133 -32.65 3.48 13.97
CA TYR A 133 -33.89 3.83 13.29
C TYR A 133 -35.07 3.45 14.18
N TYR A 134 -35.87 4.43 14.61
CA TYR A 134 -37.11 4.18 15.35
C TYR A 134 -38.32 4.62 14.52
N PRO A 135 -39.03 3.68 13.89
CA PRO A 135 -40.22 3.99 13.11
C PRO A 135 -41.44 4.25 14.01
N ALA A 136 -42.21 5.27 13.68
CA ALA A 136 -43.43 5.67 14.39
C ALA A 136 -44.51 6.13 13.39
N GLY A 137 -45.25 5.17 12.82
CA GLY A 137 -46.28 5.44 11.82
C GLY A 137 -45.71 5.98 10.50
N LYS A 138 -45.99 7.25 10.18
CA LYS A 138 -45.41 7.96 9.02
C LYS A 138 -44.16 8.79 9.39
N LYS A 139 -43.58 8.54 10.55
CA LYS A 139 -42.38 9.22 11.05
C LYS A 139 -41.26 8.21 11.22
N LEU A 140 -40.03 8.65 11.01
CA LEU A 140 -38.83 7.87 11.28
C LEU A 140 -37.87 8.74 12.10
N ILE A 141 -37.48 8.27 13.27
CA ILE A 141 -36.38 8.89 14.02
C ILE A 141 -35.08 8.23 13.56
N VAL A 142 -34.10 9.05 13.20
CA VAL A 142 -32.71 8.64 12.99
C VAL A 142 -31.91 9.17 14.16
N ALA A 143 -31.64 8.30 15.13
CA ALA A 143 -30.88 8.63 16.34
C ALA A 143 -29.40 8.30 16.12
N GLY A 144 -28.51 9.05 16.76
CA GLY A 144 -27.07 8.84 16.72
C GLY A 144 -26.41 9.03 18.08
N GLY A 145 -25.25 8.41 18.24
CA GLY A 145 -24.37 8.57 19.39
C GLY A 145 -23.75 9.97 19.52
N SER A 146 -22.80 10.12 20.45
CA SER A 146 -22.15 11.40 20.75
C SER A 146 -21.16 11.89 19.68
N GLY A 147 -20.77 11.01 18.74
CA GLY A 147 -19.86 11.29 17.62
C GLY A 147 -20.62 11.51 16.32
N LYS A 148 -20.22 10.80 15.24
CA LYS A 148 -20.82 10.96 13.90
C LYS A 148 -22.01 10.04 13.63
N GLY A 149 -22.50 9.32 14.64
CA GLY A 149 -23.53 8.30 14.49
C GLY A 149 -24.77 8.75 13.71
N VAL A 150 -25.31 9.94 13.98
CA VAL A 150 -26.52 10.42 13.28
C VAL A 150 -26.28 10.62 11.78
N LEU A 151 -25.09 11.11 11.40
CA LEU A 151 -24.68 11.27 10.01
C LEU A 151 -24.50 9.90 9.33
N TYR A 152 -23.86 8.95 10.03
CA TYR A 152 -23.71 7.58 9.55
C TYR A 152 -25.06 6.87 9.38
N GLY A 153 -26.02 7.15 10.26
CA GLY A 153 -27.40 6.68 10.12
C GLY A 153 -28.09 7.20 8.87
N ILE A 154 -27.81 8.44 8.45
CA ILE A 154 -28.30 8.97 7.17
C ILE A 154 -27.67 8.22 5.99
N TYR A 155 -26.34 8.04 5.98
CA TYR A 155 -25.69 7.31 4.89
C TYR A 155 -26.15 5.85 4.81
N GLY A 156 -26.32 5.16 5.95
CA GLY A 156 -26.91 3.82 5.98
C GLY A 156 -28.33 3.77 5.42
N LEU A 157 -29.13 4.81 5.63
CA LEU A 157 -30.49 4.90 5.08
C LEU A 157 -30.46 5.12 3.56
N LEU A 158 -29.53 5.95 3.07
CA LEU A 158 -29.31 6.14 1.64
C LEU A 158 -28.82 4.85 0.97
N GLU A 159 -27.94 4.09 1.63
CA GLU A 159 -27.49 2.78 1.18
C GLU A 159 -28.64 1.75 1.10
N LEU A 160 -29.56 1.76 2.08
CA LEU A 160 -30.79 0.97 2.03
C LEU A 160 -31.69 1.33 0.83
N TRP A 161 -31.63 2.57 0.37
CA TRP A 161 -32.40 3.03 -0.80
C TRP A 161 -31.69 2.77 -2.14
N GLY A 162 -30.46 2.24 -2.10
CA GLY A 162 -29.70 1.86 -3.28
C GLY A 162 -28.72 2.93 -3.78
N PHE A 163 -28.48 4.00 -3.01
CA PHE A 163 -27.36 4.89 -3.28
C PHE A 163 -26.04 4.20 -2.97
N ARG A 164 -25.03 4.44 -3.79
CA ARG A 164 -23.65 3.98 -3.53
C ARG A 164 -22.65 5.06 -3.83
N MET A 165 -21.59 5.11 -3.06
CA MET A 165 -20.38 5.86 -3.36
C MET A 165 -19.27 4.85 -3.59
N TYR A 166 -18.87 4.62 -4.84
CA TYR A 166 -17.79 3.66 -5.14
C TYR A 166 -16.42 4.35 -5.11
N LYS A 167 -16.40 5.64 -5.42
CA LYS A 167 -15.24 6.54 -5.36
C LYS A 167 -15.75 7.92 -4.95
N SER A 168 -14.89 8.82 -4.46
CA SER A 168 -15.31 10.19 -4.09
C SER A 168 -16.01 10.96 -5.22
N THR A 169 -15.75 10.58 -6.48
CA THR A 169 -16.36 11.16 -7.68
C THR A 169 -17.41 10.26 -8.36
N VAL A 170 -17.63 9.04 -7.86
CA VAL A 170 -18.52 8.07 -8.50
C VAL A 170 -19.63 7.69 -7.53
N ILE A 171 -20.76 8.37 -7.69
CA ILE A 171 -21.98 8.15 -6.91
C ILE A 171 -23.04 7.53 -7.81
N GLN A 172 -23.53 6.36 -7.44
CA GLN A 172 -24.69 5.74 -8.08
C GLN A 172 -25.96 6.25 -7.42
N VAL A 173 -26.84 6.85 -8.23
CA VAL A 173 -28.20 7.23 -7.84
C VAL A 173 -29.16 6.11 -8.27
N PRO A 174 -30.02 5.58 -7.38
CA PRO A 174 -30.95 4.52 -7.74
C PRO A 174 -32.05 5.03 -8.66
N THR A 175 -32.45 4.24 -9.66
CA THR A 175 -33.54 4.54 -10.60
C THR A 175 -34.92 4.06 -10.11
N THR A 176 -35.10 3.96 -8.79
CA THR A 176 -36.30 3.37 -8.17
C THR A 176 -37.49 4.33 -8.11
N SER A 177 -38.71 3.79 -8.18
CA SER A 177 -39.97 4.53 -7.95
C SER A 177 -40.43 4.51 -6.48
N SER A 178 -39.81 3.69 -5.64
CA SER A 178 -40.09 3.61 -4.21
C SER A 178 -38.84 3.23 -3.41
N VAL A 179 -38.83 3.63 -2.14
CA VAL A 179 -37.78 3.25 -1.20
C VAL A 179 -38.36 2.47 -0.03
N SER A 180 -37.50 1.70 0.62
CA SER A 180 -37.82 0.91 1.81
C SER A 180 -37.52 1.71 3.07
N LEU A 181 -38.52 1.94 3.93
CA LEU A 181 -38.32 2.46 5.29
C LEU A 181 -38.42 1.32 6.33
N PRO A 182 -37.58 1.32 7.38
CA PRO A 182 -37.71 0.38 8.50
C PRO A 182 -39.11 0.43 9.12
N THR A 183 -39.70 -0.73 9.45
CA THR A 183 -40.97 -0.80 10.23
C THR A 183 -40.78 -1.29 11.66
N LYS A 184 -39.56 -1.74 12.00
CA LYS A 184 -39.15 -2.06 13.36
C LYS A 184 -37.91 -1.26 13.72
N GLU A 185 -37.64 -1.19 15.01
CA GLU A 185 -36.40 -0.63 15.54
C GLU A 185 -35.18 -1.35 14.96
N VAL A 186 -34.17 -0.57 14.59
CA VAL A 186 -32.86 -1.06 14.16
C VAL A 186 -31.82 -0.29 14.95
N VAL A 187 -30.90 -0.99 15.61
CA VAL A 187 -29.78 -0.40 16.35
C VAL A 187 -28.48 -0.93 15.75
N VAL A 188 -27.57 -0.03 15.40
CA VAL A 188 -26.27 -0.35 14.82
C VAL A 188 -25.19 0.31 15.66
N VAL A 189 -24.29 -0.51 16.23
CA VAL A 189 -23.14 -0.04 16.99
C VAL A 189 -21.89 -0.65 16.35
N PRO A 190 -20.90 0.14 15.93
CA PRO A 190 -19.72 -0.40 15.26
C PRO A 190 -18.89 -1.26 16.20
N VAL A 191 -18.35 -2.37 15.66
CA VAL A 191 -17.44 -3.28 16.39
C VAL A 191 -16.07 -2.63 16.56
N VAL A 192 -15.56 -2.03 15.49
CA VAL A 192 -14.30 -1.30 15.46
C VAL A 192 -14.60 0.17 15.65
N GLY A 193 -14.06 0.83 16.68
CA GLY A 193 -14.27 2.26 16.98
C GLY A 193 -13.41 3.20 16.13
N TYR A 194 -12.14 2.88 15.91
CA TYR A 194 -11.25 3.63 15.01
C TYR A 194 -10.95 2.84 13.75
N ARG A 195 -11.31 3.38 12.57
CA ARG A 195 -11.27 2.66 11.28
C ARG A 195 -10.62 3.53 10.23
N THR A 196 -9.41 3.23 9.78
CA THR A 196 -8.76 4.03 8.74
C THR A 196 -8.04 3.17 7.71
N THR A 197 -7.92 3.71 6.50
CA THR A 197 -7.25 3.08 5.36
C THR A 197 -6.62 4.16 4.50
N SER A 198 -5.65 3.78 3.68
CA SER A 198 -5.00 4.70 2.74
C SER A 198 -5.79 4.78 1.42
N TYR A 199 -5.44 5.75 0.60
CA TYR A 199 -5.95 6.18 -0.72
C TYR A 199 -6.40 7.64 -0.69
N PRO A 200 -6.10 8.45 -1.72
CA PRO A 200 -6.51 9.87 -1.76
C PRO A 200 -8.02 10.09 -1.59
N ASP A 201 -8.85 9.15 -2.05
CA ASP A 201 -10.31 9.21 -1.87
C ASP A 201 -10.73 9.07 -0.40
N THR A 202 -10.01 8.29 0.41
CA THR A 202 -10.36 8.05 1.83
C THR A 202 -10.09 9.26 2.70
N LEU A 203 -9.36 10.25 2.17
CA LEU A 203 -9.10 11.56 2.78
C LEU A 203 -10.14 12.63 2.36
N LYS A 204 -11.02 12.34 1.40
CA LYS A 204 -12.07 13.28 0.99
C LYS A 204 -13.21 13.24 2.00
N PRO A 205 -13.57 14.37 2.65
CA PRO A 205 -14.49 14.37 3.79
C PRO A 205 -15.81 13.61 3.56
N GLU A 206 -16.44 13.79 2.39
CA GLU A 206 -17.70 13.11 2.08
C GLU A 206 -17.53 11.59 1.91
N TYR A 207 -16.44 11.13 1.29
CA TYR A 207 -16.15 9.70 1.17
C TYR A 207 -15.81 9.09 2.53
N THR A 208 -14.97 9.77 3.32
CA THR A 208 -14.64 9.39 4.70
C THR A 208 -15.91 9.22 5.53
N ASP A 209 -16.83 10.18 5.47
CA ASP A 209 -18.07 10.12 6.25
C ASP A 209 -19.06 9.09 5.71
N TRP A 210 -19.20 8.95 4.39
CA TRP A 210 -20.10 7.97 3.75
C TRP A 210 -19.74 6.54 4.17
N HIS A 211 -18.45 6.21 4.10
CA HIS A 211 -17.91 4.91 4.47
C HIS A 211 -17.51 4.81 5.94
N LYS A 212 -17.90 5.80 6.74
CA LYS A 212 -17.83 5.73 8.20
C LYS A 212 -16.39 5.51 8.69
N LEU A 213 -15.42 6.08 7.97
CA LEU A 213 -13.99 6.05 8.29
C LEU A 213 -13.65 7.12 9.32
N SER A 214 -12.60 6.87 10.09
CA SER A 214 -12.01 7.79 11.05
C SER A 214 -10.98 8.69 10.37
N SER A 215 -10.92 9.96 10.79
CA SER A 215 -9.91 10.92 10.30
C SER A 215 -8.58 10.76 11.05
N ARG A 216 -7.49 11.08 10.34
CA ARG A 216 -6.15 11.28 10.90
C ARG A 216 -6.09 12.51 11.82
N ASP A 217 -7.06 13.43 11.74
CA ASP A 217 -7.13 14.64 12.58
C ASP A 217 -7.31 14.34 14.07
N ALA A 218 -7.75 13.13 14.43
CA ALA A 218 -7.82 12.69 15.81
C ALA A 218 -6.44 12.50 16.47
N TRP A 219 -5.36 12.48 15.66
CA TRP A 219 -3.98 12.31 16.09
C TRP A 219 -3.26 13.65 16.16
N GLY A 220 -2.62 13.93 17.30
CA GLY A 220 -1.72 15.08 17.45
C GLY A 220 -0.29 14.78 17.01
N LEU A 221 0.13 13.51 17.14
CA LEU A 221 1.42 12.99 16.73
C LEU A 221 1.24 11.56 16.23
N PHE A 222 1.93 11.16 15.15
CA PHE A 222 1.73 9.84 14.54
C PHE A 222 3.04 9.16 14.14
N VAL A 223 3.34 8.08 14.86
CA VAL A 223 4.44 7.12 14.69
C VAL A 223 5.84 7.74 14.48
N HIS A 224 6.90 7.01 14.84
CA HIS A 224 8.28 7.49 14.63
C HIS A 224 8.57 8.89 15.23
N THR A 225 8.05 9.14 16.43
CA THR A 225 8.00 10.49 17.01
C THR A 225 9.09 10.79 18.02
N PHE A 226 9.97 9.83 18.33
CA PHE A 226 11.09 10.05 19.24
C PHE A 226 11.97 11.23 18.83
N ASN A 227 12.36 11.33 17.55
CA ASN A 227 13.16 12.47 17.08
C ASN A 227 12.36 13.79 17.04
N GLU A 228 11.03 13.77 16.95
CA GLU A 228 10.23 14.99 17.07
C GLU A 228 10.13 15.46 18.54
N LEU A 229 10.02 14.52 19.46
CA LEU A 229 9.87 14.79 20.90
C LEU A 229 11.21 15.07 21.59
N LEU A 230 12.32 14.60 21.03
CA LEU A 230 13.68 14.91 21.47
C LEU A 230 14.60 15.01 20.24
N PRO A 231 14.71 16.21 19.63
CA PRO A 231 15.46 16.39 18.38
C PRO A 231 16.97 16.14 18.49
N PRO A 232 17.55 15.27 17.65
CA PRO A 232 19.00 15.00 17.67
C PRO A 232 19.83 16.23 17.31
N ASP A 233 19.34 17.14 16.47
CA ASP A 233 20.08 18.35 16.12
C ASP A 233 20.21 19.33 17.31
N GLN A 234 19.27 19.27 18.26
CA GLN A 234 19.28 20.10 19.47
C GLN A 234 20.11 19.46 20.58
N TYR A 235 20.00 18.15 20.79
CA TYR A 235 20.57 17.47 21.95
C TYR A 235 21.77 16.58 21.63
N GLY A 236 21.96 16.15 20.38
CA GLY A 236 22.92 15.09 20.01
C GLY A 236 24.38 15.43 20.30
N LYS A 237 24.75 16.71 20.21
CA LYS A 237 26.13 17.17 20.47
C LYS A 237 26.45 17.34 21.95
N THR A 238 25.51 17.90 22.72
CA THR A 238 25.72 18.27 24.13
C THR A 238 25.24 17.19 25.11
N HIS A 239 24.31 16.35 24.68
CA HIS A 239 23.69 15.29 25.47
C HIS A 239 23.61 13.96 24.69
N PRO A 240 24.74 13.42 24.19
CA PRO A 240 24.74 12.15 23.47
C PRO A 240 24.18 10.97 24.31
N GLU A 241 24.23 11.05 25.64
CA GLU A 241 23.65 10.09 26.59
C GLU A 241 22.13 9.95 26.52
N TYR A 242 21.43 10.90 25.89
CA TYR A 242 19.99 10.82 25.63
C TYR A 242 19.63 9.81 24.53
N PHE A 243 20.63 9.36 23.76
CA PHE A 243 20.44 8.50 22.61
C PHE A 243 21.04 7.12 22.82
N SER A 244 20.75 6.23 21.88
CA SER A 244 21.12 4.82 21.96
C SER A 244 22.63 4.61 22.00
N LEU A 245 23.07 3.72 22.89
CA LEU A 245 24.43 3.19 22.89
C LEU A 245 24.46 1.93 22.04
N ILE A 246 25.20 1.96 20.94
CA ILE A 246 25.42 0.84 20.00
C ILE A 246 26.92 0.66 19.85
N ASP A 247 27.41 -0.56 20.09
CA ASP A 247 28.82 -0.94 19.91
C ASP A 247 29.81 0.07 20.54
N GLY A 248 29.49 0.50 21.77
CA GLY A 248 30.30 1.45 22.56
C GLY A 248 30.09 2.93 22.22
N HIS A 249 29.30 3.27 21.20
CA HIS A 249 29.13 4.64 20.71
C HIS A 249 27.69 5.12 20.86
N ARG A 250 27.50 6.39 21.27
CA ARG A 250 26.19 7.03 21.30
C ARG A 250 25.82 7.49 19.89
N GLN A 251 24.61 7.16 19.46
CA GLN A 251 24.11 7.42 18.11
C GLN A 251 22.90 8.37 18.15
N PRO A 252 23.11 9.70 18.20
CA PRO A 252 22.02 10.66 18.01
C PRO A 252 21.27 10.44 16.70
N GLY A 253 19.93 10.46 16.77
CA GLY A 253 19.05 10.24 15.62
C GLY A 253 18.63 8.79 15.39
N ALA A 254 19.28 7.82 16.06
CA ALA A 254 18.88 6.41 16.07
C ALA A 254 17.60 6.20 16.91
N GLN A 255 17.72 5.75 18.16
CA GLN A 255 16.63 5.68 19.15
C GLN A 255 17.02 6.40 20.45
N LEU A 256 16.05 6.71 21.31
CA LEU A 256 16.29 7.32 22.62
C LEU A 256 16.79 6.30 23.67
N CYS A 257 17.49 6.80 24.68
CA CYS A 257 17.88 6.04 25.88
C CYS A 257 16.70 6.01 26.87
N LEU A 258 15.82 5.02 26.73
CA LEU A 258 14.54 4.93 27.45
C LEU A 258 14.66 4.66 28.96
N SER A 259 15.86 4.37 29.45
CA SER A 259 16.16 4.26 30.89
C SER A 259 16.57 5.59 31.53
N ASN A 260 16.82 6.64 30.74
CA ASN A 260 17.30 7.92 31.26
C ASN A 260 16.12 8.76 31.79
N PRO A 261 16.10 9.13 33.08
CA PRO A 261 15.00 9.91 33.66
C PRO A 261 14.88 11.33 33.07
N GLU A 262 15.98 11.95 32.62
CA GLU A 262 15.94 13.27 31.99
C GLU A 262 15.25 13.21 30.62
N VAL A 263 15.51 12.16 29.85
CA VAL A 263 14.82 11.90 28.57
C VAL A 263 13.31 11.80 28.79
N LEU A 264 12.87 11.09 29.83
CA LEU A 264 11.44 10.99 30.15
C LEU A 264 10.83 12.37 30.45
N GLN A 265 11.50 13.20 31.25
CA GLN A 265 10.99 14.54 31.59
C GLN A 265 10.95 15.48 30.38
N ILE A 266 11.96 15.42 29.51
CA ILE A 266 12.01 16.22 28.27
C ILE A 266 10.87 15.80 27.34
N VAL A 267 10.67 14.50 27.12
CA VAL A 267 9.58 13.98 26.28
C VAL A 267 8.21 14.39 26.82
N ILE A 268 7.97 14.26 28.12
CA ILE A 268 6.72 14.72 28.75
C ILE A 268 6.53 16.22 28.54
N THR A 269 7.58 17.02 28.74
CA THR A 269 7.51 18.47 28.59
C THR A 269 7.18 18.88 27.14
N ASN A 270 7.88 18.29 26.17
CA ASN A 270 7.67 18.59 24.76
C ASN A 270 6.31 18.08 24.27
N LEU A 271 5.87 16.91 24.73
CA LEU A 271 4.54 16.39 24.43
C LEU A 271 3.44 17.29 25.01
N ARG A 272 3.60 17.81 26.23
CA ARG A 272 2.65 18.78 26.82
C ARG A 272 2.50 20.02 25.95
N THR A 273 3.61 20.56 25.44
CA THR A 273 3.58 21.71 24.51
C THR A 273 2.83 21.38 23.23
N LYS A 274 3.05 20.19 22.66
CA LYS A 274 2.33 19.75 21.45
C LYS A 274 0.83 19.55 21.73
N ILE A 275 0.46 18.96 22.86
CA ILE A 275 -0.94 18.82 23.30
C ILE A 275 -1.62 20.17 23.45
N ALA A 276 -0.95 21.15 24.07
CA ALA A 276 -1.51 22.50 24.21
C ALA A 276 -1.76 23.18 22.85
N ALA A 277 -0.97 22.86 21.82
CA ALA A 277 -1.16 23.37 20.47
C ALA A 277 -2.31 22.70 19.69
N ASN A 278 -2.73 21.49 20.09
CA ASN A 278 -3.86 20.77 19.49
C ASN A 278 -4.70 20.04 20.57
N PRO A 279 -5.45 20.77 21.40
CA PRO A 279 -6.15 20.18 22.55
C PRO A 279 -7.27 19.20 22.16
N SER A 280 -7.80 19.32 20.94
CA SER A 280 -8.84 18.44 20.37
C SER A 280 -8.33 17.05 19.99
N ALA A 281 -7.03 16.86 19.77
CA ALA A 281 -6.49 15.55 19.47
C ALA A 281 -6.56 14.61 20.67
N THR A 282 -6.94 13.36 20.39
CA THR A 282 -7.12 12.29 21.37
C THR A 282 -5.89 11.39 21.43
N TYR A 283 -5.31 11.09 20.27
CA TYR A 283 -4.19 10.15 20.14
C TYR A 283 -2.86 10.88 19.98
N TRP A 284 -1.86 10.44 20.74
CA TRP A 284 -0.53 11.02 20.74
C TRP A 284 0.51 9.92 20.70
N SER A 285 1.19 9.77 19.56
CA SER A 285 2.22 8.75 19.43
C SER A 285 3.51 9.16 20.13
N VAL A 286 4.01 8.26 20.98
CA VAL A 286 5.34 8.30 21.62
C VAL A 286 6.00 6.98 21.28
N SER A 287 6.70 6.94 20.15
CA SER A 287 7.13 5.68 19.55
C SER A 287 8.51 5.76 18.89
N GLN A 288 9.14 4.59 18.81
CA GLN A 288 10.43 4.38 18.18
C GLN A 288 10.52 4.98 16.78
N ASN A 289 11.67 5.57 16.45
CA ASN A 289 11.99 5.98 15.08
C ASN A 289 12.03 4.74 14.16
N ASP A 290 11.96 4.96 12.84
CA ASP A 290 11.95 3.88 11.85
C ASP A 290 13.38 3.33 11.64
N ASN A 291 13.92 2.64 12.64
CA ASN A 291 15.18 1.88 12.59
C ASN A 291 15.23 0.87 13.77
N ASP A 292 16.13 -0.10 13.75
CA ASP A 292 16.27 -1.13 14.79
C ASP A 292 17.41 -0.85 15.80
N GLN A 293 18.01 0.33 15.75
CA GLN A 293 19.18 0.70 16.54
C GLN A 293 18.81 1.19 17.95
N TYR A 294 18.12 0.32 18.72
CA TYR A 294 17.69 0.59 20.10
C TYR A 294 18.84 0.59 21.11
N CYS A 295 18.67 1.31 22.22
CA CYS A 295 19.74 1.50 23.20
C CYS A 295 20.16 0.20 23.90
N ARG A 296 21.46 -0.12 23.86
CA ARG A 296 22.09 -1.28 24.51
C ARG A 296 22.92 -0.90 25.75
N CYS A 297 22.65 0.26 26.35
CA CYS A 297 23.33 0.65 27.59
C CYS A 297 22.95 -0.29 28.76
N GLY A 298 23.78 -0.36 29.80
CA GLY A 298 23.53 -1.23 30.96
C GLY A 298 22.12 -1.09 31.57
N PRO A 299 21.65 0.14 31.84
CA PRO A 299 20.29 0.36 32.35
C PRO A 299 19.15 -0.07 31.41
N CYS A 300 19.23 0.24 30.10
CA CYS A 300 18.23 -0.23 29.12
C CYS A 300 18.23 -1.76 29.00
N THR A 301 19.42 -2.38 28.98
CA THR A 301 19.58 -3.85 28.97
C THR A 301 18.96 -4.48 30.21
N THR A 302 19.13 -3.86 31.38
CA THR A 302 18.53 -4.30 32.64
C THR A 302 17.00 -4.26 32.57
N LEU A 303 16.42 -3.17 32.04
CA LEU A 303 14.97 -3.06 31.85
C LEU A 303 14.45 -4.14 30.89
N ASN A 304 15.11 -4.33 29.75
CA ASN A 304 14.70 -5.34 28.76
C ASN A 304 14.78 -6.75 29.37
N THR A 305 15.85 -7.06 30.10
CA THR A 305 16.02 -8.35 30.80
C THR A 305 14.90 -8.58 31.82
N LYS A 306 14.60 -7.57 32.65
CA LYS A 306 13.54 -7.63 33.66
C LYS A 306 12.18 -7.96 33.04
N TYR A 307 11.90 -7.42 31.86
CA TYR A 307 10.61 -7.55 31.19
C TYR A 307 10.61 -8.55 30.03
N GLY A 308 11.26 -9.71 30.23
CA GLY A 308 11.18 -10.84 29.29
C GLY A 308 12.32 -10.91 28.27
N ASN A 309 13.41 -10.18 28.51
CA ASN A 309 14.59 -10.11 27.63
C ASN A 309 14.27 -9.65 26.20
N VAL A 310 13.41 -8.64 26.06
CA VAL A 310 12.98 -8.08 24.77
C VAL A 310 13.04 -6.55 24.78
N PRO A 311 13.36 -5.88 23.65
CA PRO A 311 13.47 -4.42 23.58
C PRO A 311 12.18 -3.66 23.91
N SER A 312 11.02 -4.29 23.66
CA SER A 312 9.70 -3.76 23.99
C SER A 312 9.51 -3.54 25.51
N GLY A 313 10.32 -4.19 26.36
CA GLY A 313 10.31 -3.98 27.81
C GLY A 313 10.65 -2.56 28.22
N SER A 314 11.74 -2.01 27.69
CA SER A 314 12.13 -0.61 27.93
C SER A 314 11.16 0.38 27.29
N ILE A 315 10.59 0.04 26.12
CA ILE A 315 9.57 0.86 25.43
C ILE A 315 8.31 0.98 26.29
N LEU A 316 7.71 -0.15 26.69
CA LEU A 316 6.47 -0.11 27.47
C LEU A 316 6.68 0.52 28.84
N TYR A 317 7.82 0.28 29.48
CA TYR A 317 8.19 0.98 30.73
C TYR A 317 8.19 2.50 30.56
N PHE A 318 8.85 3.00 29.52
CA PHE A 318 8.95 4.43 29.24
C PHE A 318 7.58 5.04 28.89
N VAL A 319 6.84 4.39 28.01
CA VAL A 319 5.52 4.85 27.54
C VAL A 319 4.50 4.86 28.68
N ASN A 320 4.52 3.88 29.59
CA ASN A 320 3.71 3.92 30.81
C ASN A 320 4.04 5.14 31.68
N GLY A 321 5.33 5.52 31.76
CA GLY A 321 5.76 6.74 32.45
C GLY A 321 5.18 8.00 31.82
N VAL A 322 5.16 8.08 30.48
CA VAL A 322 4.56 9.21 29.76
C VAL A 322 3.03 9.21 29.92
N ALA A 323 2.37 8.07 29.79
CA ALA A 323 0.92 7.94 29.86
C ALA A 323 0.32 8.41 31.20
N LYS A 324 1.05 8.16 32.31
CA LYS A 324 0.68 8.68 33.64
C LYS A 324 0.63 10.19 33.73
N ALA A 325 1.40 10.91 32.90
CA ALA A 325 1.40 12.36 32.88
C ALA A 325 0.22 12.97 32.09
N PHE A 326 -0.52 12.15 31.32
CA PHE A 326 -1.62 12.58 30.44
C PHE A 326 -2.82 11.63 30.50
N PRO A 327 -3.46 11.45 31.67
CA PRO A 327 -4.52 10.45 31.86
C PRO A 327 -5.79 10.69 31.01
N ASP A 328 -5.98 11.90 30.49
CA ASP A 328 -7.08 12.30 29.61
C ASP A 328 -6.80 12.09 28.11
N LYS A 329 -5.57 11.66 27.76
CA LYS A 329 -5.13 11.40 26.39
C LYS A 329 -4.78 9.94 26.18
N THR A 330 -4.91 9.47 24.94
CA THR A 330 -4.41 8.15 24.54
C THR A 330 -2.97 8.28 24.07
N ILE A 331 -2.04 7.67 24.80
CA ILE A 331 -0.63 7.62 24.41
C ILE A 331 -0.39 6.36 23.59
N SER A 332 -0.10 6.51 22.31
CA SER A 332 0.12 5.39 21.41
C SER A 332 1.61 5.06 21.29
N THR A 333 1.97 3.78 21.23
CA THR A 333 3.33 3.35 20.91
C THR A 333 3.34 2.18 19.93
N LEU A 334 4.47 1.97 19.24
CA LEU A 334 4.62 0.91 18.26
C LEU A 334 5.07 -0.40 18.91
N ALA A 335 4.43 -1.50 18.51
CA ALA A 335 4.98 -2.84 18.55
C ALA A 335 5.31 -3.23 17.10
N TYR A 336 6.51 -2.86 16.66
CA TYR A 336 6.92 -2.88 15.26
C TYR A 336 8.37 -3.34 15.13
N TRP A 337 8.62 -4.26 14.20
CA TRP A 337 9.95 -4.78 13.89
C TRP A 337 10.68 -5.29 15.14
N TYR A 338 11.71 -4.59 15.63
CA TYR A 338 12.48 -5.00 16.81
C TYR A 338 11.71 -4.98 18.14
N SER A 339 10.57 -4.28 18.21
CA SER A 339 9.73 -4.18 19.41
C SER A 339 8.42 -4.97 19.32
N ARG A 340 8.24 -5.77 18.27
CA ARG A 340 6.99 -6.49 17.99
C ARG A 340 6.67 -7.54 19.06
N THR A 341 7.68 -8.25 19.57
CA THR A 341 7.49 -9.27 20.61
C THR A 341 7.09 -8.62 21.94
N PRO A 342 5.99 -9.03 22.59
CA PRO A 342 5.50 -8.41 23.82
C PRO A 342 6.44 -8.64 25.01
N PRO A 343 6.59 -7.65 25.91
CA PRO A 343 7.32 -7.83 27.15
C PRO A 343 6.54 -8.68 28.15
N GLN A 344 7.22 -9.12 29.20
CA GLN A 344 6.64 -9.89 30.30
C GLN A 344 6.66 -9.08 31.59
N ASN A 345 5.82 -9.44 32.57
CA ASN A 345 5.82 -8.84 33.92
C ASN A 345 5.60 -7.31 33.94
N ILE A 346 4.89 -6.78 32.95
CA ILE A 346 4.49 -5.37 32.85
C ILE A 346 3.11 -5.30 32.16
N GLN A 347 2.25 -4.41 32.66
CA GLN A 347 0.95 -4.11 32.07
C GLN A 347 1.01 -2.73 31.42
N ALA A 348 0.39 -2.55 30.25
CA ALA A 348 0.18 -1.24 29.67
C ALA A 348 -0.78 -0.42 30.55
N GLU A 349 -0.52 0.88 30.72
CA GLU A 349 -1.48 1.76 31.40
C GLU A 349 -2.82 1.80 30.64
N PRO A 350 -3.97 2.07 31.31
CA PRO A 350 -5.29 2.03 30.66
C PRO A 350 -5.45 2.95 29.45
N ASN A 351 -4.69 4.05 29.40
CA ASN A 351 -4.67 5.03 28.31
C ASN A 351 -3.50 4.83 27.33
N VAL A 352 -2.78 3.69 27.41
CA VAL A 352 -1.77 3.31 26.41
C VAL A 352 -2.43 2.52 25.29
N ASN A 353 -2.22 2.98 24.05
CA ASN A 353 -2.60 2.26 22.83
C ASN A 353 -1.37 1.56 22.23
N ILE A 354 -1.43 0.24 22.04
CA ILE A 354 -0.39 -0.52 21.36
C ILE A 354 -0.75 -0.61 19.87
N MET A 355 0.02 0.07 19.04
CA MET A 355 -0.06 -0.05 17.59
C MET A 355 0.80 -1.23 17.13
N LEU A 356 0.17 -2.37 16.90
CA LEU A 356 0.83 -3.63 16.55
C LEU A 356 0.83 -3.82 15.03
N CYS A 357 2.02 -4.00 14.46
CA CYS A 357 2.24 -4.07 13.01
C CYS A 357 2.68 -5.47 12.58
N ASN A 358 2.16 -5.95 11.45
CA ASN A 358 2.48 -7.26 10.86
C ASN A 358 3.18 -7.12 9.48
N ILE A 359 4.17 -6.22 9.41
CA ILE A 359 4.83 -5.86 8.15
C ILE A 359 5.54 -7.06 7.49
N GLU A 360 6.02 -8.00 8.30
CA GLU A 360 6.76 -9.19 7.86
C GLU A 360 5.85 -10.34 7.39
N SER A 361 4.54 -10.28 7.66
CA SER A 361 3.62 -11.37 7.35
C SER A 361 3.44 -11.56 5.84
N ARG A 362 2.98 -12.73 5.40
CA ARG A 362 2.70 -12.99 3.97
C ARG A 362 1.21 -12.82 3.67
N ARG A 363 0.87 -12.38 2.46
CA ARG A 363 -0.50 -11.98 2.08
C ARG A 363 -1.22 -12.95 1.13
N HIS A 364 -0.73 -14.19 1.01
CA HIS A 364 -1.35 -15.20 0.15
C HIS A 364 -2.52 -15.94 0.83
N ALA A 365 -2.58 -15.91 2.16
CA ALA A 365 -3.63 -16.50 3.00
C ALA A 365 -3.78 -15.64 4.28
N PRO A 366 -4.81 -15.87 5.12
CA PRO A 366 -5.01 -15.11 6.35
C PRO A 366 -3.79 -15.13 7.27
N VAL A 367 -3.60 -14.05 8.05
CA VAL A 367 -2.39 -13.84 8.86
C VAL A 367 -2.15 -14.95 9.88
N TYR A 368 -3.22 -15.56 10.43
CA TYR A 368 -3.11 -16.66 11.38
C TYR A 368 -2.64 -17.98 10.76
N GLU A 369 -2.69 -18.10 9.43
CA GLU A 369 -2.10 -19.22 8.69
C GLU A 369 -0.66 -18.89 8.26
N THR A 370 -0.43 -17.65 7.80
CA THR A 370 0.85 -17.27 7.18
C THR A 370 1.91 -16.79 8.16
N ASP A 371 1.52 -16.33 9.35
CA ASP A 371 2.43 -15.84 10.39
C ASP A 371 1.99 -16.28 11.81
N PRO A 372 2.18 -17.56 12.17
CA PRO A 372 1.87 -18.07 13.51
C PRO A 372 2.62 -17.33 14.62
N ARG A 373 3.81 -16.78 14.34
CA ARG A 373 4.58 -15.98 15.30
C ARG A 373 3.85 -14.69 15.62
N PHE A 374 3.44 -13.93 14.60
CA PHE A 374 2.63 -12.72 14.79
C PHE A 374 1.35 -13.03 15.55
N THR A 375 0.64 -14.11 15.21
CA THR A 375 -0.58 -14.52 15.93
C THR A 375 -0.33 -14.77 17.41
N GLN A 376 0.76 -15.46 17.76
CA GLN A 376 1.13 -15.68 19.17
C GLN A 376 1.48 -14.36 19.87
N GLU A 377 2.26 -13.50 19.21
CA GLU A 377 2.65 -12.18 19.72
C GLU A 377 1.42 -11.28 19.94
N PHE A 378 0.47 -11.26 18.99
CA PHE A 378 -0.80 -10.54 19.09
C PHE A 378 -1.63 -11.02 20.29
N LEU A 379 -1.84 -12.33 20.42
CA LEU A 379 -2.59 -12.90 21.54
C LEU A 379 -1.91 -12.65 22.89
N ALA A 380 -0.58 -12.53 22.92
CA ALA A 380 0.17 -12.17 24.12
C ALA A 380 0.06 -10.67 24.45
N TRP A 381 0.13 -9.77 23.45
CA TRP A 381 -0.16 -8.35 23.63
C TRP A 381 -1.56 -8.11 24.20
N ASN A 382 -2.57 -8.85 23.71
CA ASN A 382 -3.95 -8.74 24.16
C ASN A 382 -4.15 -9.10 25.65
N LYS A 383 -3.18 -9.77 26.29
CA LYS A 383 -3.21 -10.06 27.73
C LYS A 383 -2.69 -8.89 28.57
N ILE A 384 -1.82 -8.06 28.02
CA ILE A 384 -1.12 -7.00 28.76
C ILE A 384 -1.54 -5.58 28.36
N ALA A 385 -2.39 -5.44 27.34
CA ALA A 385 -2.94 -4.15 26.89
C ALA A 385 -4.43 -4.28 26.59
N SER A 386 -5.22 -3.29 27.02
CA SER A 386 -6.67 -3.22 26.77
C SER A 386 -7.05 -2.41 25.54
N ASN A 387 -6.07 -1.74 24.91
CA ASN A 387 -6.26 -0.88 23.75
C ASN A 387 -5.19 -1.20 22.70
N ILE A 388 -5.57 -1.99 21.70
CA ILE A 388 -4.70 -2.39 20.59
C ILE A 388 -5.25 -1.81 19.29
N LEU A 389 -4.39 -1.14 18.54
CA LEU A 389 -4.61 -0.80 17.15
C LEU A 389 -3.81 -1.78 16.28
N ILE A 390 -4.47 -2.49 15.38
CA ILE A 390 -3.76 -3.30 14.38
C ILE A 390 -3.46 -2.43 13.17
N TRP A 391 -2.18 -2.38 12.81
CA TRP A 391 -1.72 -1.83 11.54
C TRP A 391 -1.41 -3.00 10.60
N ASP A 392 -2.36 -3.31 9.70
CA ASP A 392 -2.20 -4.32 8.63
C ASP A 392 -1.88 -3.65 7.29
N TYR A 393 -1.28 -4.40 6.38
CA TYR A 393 -0.78 -3.91 5.09
C TYR A 393 -1.43 -4.70 3.94
N ASP A 394 -2.18 -4.01 3.08
CA ASP A 394 -3.03 -4.60 2.04
C ASP A 394 -2.57 -4.26 0.62
N ILE A 395 -1.28 -3.97 0.42
CA ILE A 395 -0.69 -3.57 -0.87
C ILE A 395 0.74 -4.11 -1.04
N GLN A 396 1.24 -4.10 -2.27
CA GLN A 396 2.67 -4.25 -2.59
C GLN A 396 3.36 -2.88 -2.73
N PHE A 397 4.08 -2.43 -1.70
CA PHE A 397 4.72 -1.11 -1.65
C PHE A 397 5.78 -0.92 -2.74
N THR A 398 6.65 -1.92 -2.95
CA THR A 398 7.72 -1.82 -3.95
C THR A 398 7.18 -1.55 -5.36
N ASN A 399 5.93 -1.97 -5.65
CA ASN A 399 5.29 -1.88 -6.96
C ASN A 399 3.79 -1.53 -6.81
N LEU A 400 3.47 -0.24 -6.65
CA LEU A 400 2.12 0.24 -6.30
C LEU A 400 1.04 -0.14 -7.34
N VAL A 401 1.43 -0.30 -8.60
CA VAL A 401 0.55 -0.65 -9.72
C VAL A 401 0.55 -2.16 -10.04
N SER A 402 1.35 -2.97 -9.34
CA SER A 402 1.50 -4.40 -9.64
C SER A 402 0.24 -5.22 -9.27
N PRO A 403 -0.08 -6.29 -10.02
CA PRO A 403 -1.08 -7.28 -9.62
C PRO A 403 -0.79 -7.86 -8.21
N PHE A 404 -1.74 -7.70 -7.28
CA PHE A 404 -1.59 -8.12 -5.89
C PHE A 404 -2.84 -8.88 -5.37
N PRO A 405 -2.91 -10.21 -5.59
CA PRO A 405 -4.11 -11.01 -5.31
C PRO A 405 -4.28 -11.33 -3.81
N ASN A 406 -4.59 -10.34 -2.99
CA ASN A 406 -4.83 -10.49 -1.54
C ASN A 406 -6.23 -10.06 -1.07
N LEU A 407 -7.16 -9.69 -1.96
CA LEU A 407 -8.50 -9.25 -1.53
C LEU A 407 -9.22 -10.29 -0.65
N HIS A 408 -8.95 -11.59 -0.87
CA HIS A 408 -9.55 -12.69 -0.10
C HIS A 408 -9.00 -12.81 1.33
N THR A 409 -7.91 -12.14 1.70
CA THR A 409 -7.34 -12.19 3.06
C THR A 409 -7.93 -11.11 3.97
N ILE A 410 -8.51 -10.06 3.42
CA ILE A 410 -8.95 -8.86 4.17
C ILE A 410 -10.02 -9.22 5.20
N LYS A 411 -11.12 -9.85 4.76
CA LYS A 411 -12.21 -10.27 5.67
C LYS A 411 -11.74 -11.21 6.79
N PRO A 412 -11.09 -12.35 6.51
CA PRO A 412 -10.68 -13.27 7.58
C PRO A 412 -9.68 -12.63 8.55
N ASN A 413 -8.81 -11.71 8.11
CA ASN A 413 -7.93 -10.96 9.00
C ASN A 413 -8.72 -10.02 9.92
N ILE A 414 -9.59 -9.16 9.36
CA ILE A 414 -10.42 -8.24 10.15
C ILE A 414 -11.28 -9.01 11.16
N LYS A 415 -11.92 -10.09 10.72
CA LYS A 415 -12.71 -10.96 11.60
C LYS A 415 -11.87 -11.51 12.75
N PHE A 416 -10.71 -12.12 12.45
CA PHE A 416 -9.79 -12.62 13.47
C PHE A 416 -9.39 -11.55 14.49
N PHE A 417 -9.04 -10.33 14.05
CA PHE A 417 -8.70 -9.25 14.97
C PHE A 417 -9.87 -8.86 15.88
N THR A 418 -11.07 -8.71 15.31
CA THR A 418 -12.26 -8.30 16.06
C THR A 418 -12.80 -9.38 17.01
N GLU A 419 -12.71 -10.66 16.66
CA GLU A 419 -13.02 -11.79 17.56
C GLU A 419 -12.11 -11.82 18.80
N HIS A 420 -10.91 -11.25 18.67
CA HIS A 420 -9.95 -11.07 19.76
C HIS A 420 -9.97 -9.66 20.37
N HIS A 421 -11.11 -8.97 20.31
CA HIS A 421 -11.38 -7.69 20.99
C HIS A 421 -10.58 -6.48 20.48
N VAL A 422 -9.98 -6.55 19.30
CA VAL A 422 -9.41 -5.36 18.64
C VAL A 422 -10.54 -4.43 18.22
N ASN A 423 -10.44 -3.16 18.63
CA ASN A 423 -11.43 -2.13 18.34
C ASN A 423 -10.86 -0.96 17.51
N SER A 424 -9.60 -1.04 17.07
CA SER A 424 -8.94 -0.01 16.28
C SER A 424 -8.13 -0.65 15.15
N LEU A 425 -8.39 -0.24 13.91
CA LEU A 425 -7.76 -0.79 12.72
C LEU A 425 -7.20 0.33 11.82
N TYR A 426 -5.96 0.15 11.38
CA TYR A 426 -5.39 0.81 10.23
C TYR A 426 -5.02 -0.23 9.18
N MET A 427 -5.81 -0.29 8.11
CA MET A 427 -5.59 -1.20 6.98
C MET A 427 -4.86 -0.40 5.88
N GLN A 428 -3.54 -0.41 5.89
CA GLN A 428 -2.72 0.44 5.03
C GLN A 428 -2.70 -0.06 3.59
N THR A 429 -2.90 0.86 2.65
CA THR A 429 -2.83 0.63 1.21
C THR A 429 -1.94 1.71 0.54
N ASN A 430 -2.24 2.12 -0.70
CA ASN A 430 -1.50 3.17 -1.38
C ASN A 430 -1.82 4.55 -0.80
N GLY A 431 -0.81 5.29 -0.34
CA GLY A 431 -0.96 6.71 -0.02
C GLY A 431 -0.94 7.64 -1.26
N GLN A 432 -0.53 7.12 -2.41
CA GLN A 432 -0.41 7.84 -3.68
C GLN A 432 -1.70 7.70 -4.52
N VAL A 433 -1.81 8.51 -5.59
CA VAL A 433 -2.89 8.32 -6.59
C VAL A 433 -2.55 7.11 -7.45
N GLY A 434 -3.55 6.28 -7.73
CA GLY A 434 -3.44 5.07 -8.55
C GLY A 434 -3.28 3.77 -7.75
N GLY A 435 -2.97 2.68 -8.45
CA GLY A 435 -2.67 1.37 -7.89
C GLY A 435 -3.66 0.28 -8.28
N GLU A 436 -3.30 -0.97 -8.04
CA GLU A 436 -4.12 -2.12 -8.39
C GLU A 436 -5.46 -2.14 -7.62
N MET A 437 -6.56 -2.16 -8.37
CA MET A 437 -7.94 -2.19 -7.85
C MET A 437 -8.19 -1.20 -6.71
N ALA A 438 -7.56 -0.01 -6.76
CA ALA A 438 -7.49 0.93 -5.65
C ALA A 438 -8.87 1.29 -5.06
N ALA A 439 -9.83 1.65 -5.92
CA ALA A 439 -11.18 2.00 -5.48
C ALA A 439 -11.95 0.80 -4.89
N LEU A 440 -11.83 -0.40 -5.48
CA LEU A 440 -12.44 -1.62 -4.95
C LEU A 440 -11.86 -1.97 -3.58
N ARG A 441 -10.54 -1.86 -3.42
CA ARG A 441 -9.84 -2.16 -2.17
C ARG A 441 -10.25 -1.20 -1.06
N ALA A 442 -10.27 0.11 -1.35
CA ALA A 442 -10.76 1.12 -0.41
C ALA A 442 -12.19 0.83 0.06
N TYR A 443 -13.07 0.53 -0.91
CA TYR A 443 -14.48 0.20 -0.66
C TYR A 443 -14.63 -1.07 0.20
N LEU A 444 -13.98 -2.17 -0.19
CA LEU A 444 -14.04 -3.44 0.53
C LEU A 444 -13.53 -3.33 1.97
N ILE A 445 -12.38 -2.68 2.16
CA ILE A 445 -11.78 -2.46 3.48
C ILE A 445 -12.73 -1.64 4.36
N ALA A 446 -13.29 -0.56 3.83
CA ALA A 446 -14.16 0.32 4.62
C ALA A 446 -15.46 -0.39 5.04
N GLU A 447 -16.10 -1.14 4.14
CA GLU A 447 -17.30 -1.91 4.45
C GLU A 447 -17.03 -3.01 5.50
N LEU A 448 -15.89 -3.71 5.40
CA LEU A 448 -15.54 -4.78 6.35
C LEU A 448 -15.09 -4.26 7.71
N MET A 449 -14.42 -3.10 7.80
CA MET A 449 -14.10 -2.48 9.09
C MET A 449 -15.37 -1.99 9.82
N TRP A 450 -16.41 -1.61 9.07
CA TRP A 450 -17.71 -1.27 9.66
C TRP A 450 -18.47 -2.53 10.12
N ASN A 451 -18.49 -3.57 9.28
CA ASN A 451 -19.14 -4.84 9.58
C ASN A 451 -18.25 -6.05 9.22
N PRO A 452 -17.50 -6.59 10.20
CA PRO A 452 -16.61 -7.75 9.98
C PRO A 452 -17.33 -9.03 9.51
N GLU A 453 -18.64 -9.14 9.73
CA GLU A 453 -19.44 -10.30 9.33
C GLU A 453 -20.03 -10.17 7.91
N ALA A 454 -19.83 -9.04 7.24
CA ALA A 454 -20.39 -8.82 5.90
C ALA A 454 -19.87 -9.83 4.87
N ASP A 455 -20.68 -10.11 3.85
CA ASP A 455 -20.29 -10.97 2.72
C ASP A 455 -19.38 -10.19 1.76
N ASP A 456 -18.09 -10.49 1.80
CA ASP A 456 -17.04 -9.92 0.96
C ASP A 456 -17.27 -10.17 -0.53
N ASN A 457 -17.80 -11.34 -0.91
CA ASN A 457 -18.11 -11.61 -2.32
C ASN A 457 -19.27 -10.74 -2.80
N ALA A 458 -20.28 -10.53 -1.95
CA ALA A 458 -21.37 -9.62 -2.28
C ALA A 458 -20.86 -8.17 -2.41
N ILE A 459 -19.97 -7.71 -1.52
CA ILE A 459 -19.35 -6.37 -1.57
C ILE A 459 -18.57 -6.18 -2.86
N ILE A 460 -17.71 -7.13 -3.20
CA ILE A 460 -16.92 -7.11 -4.43
C ILE A 460 -17.85 -7.10 -5.65
N ASN A 461 -18.85 -7.98 -5.71
CA ASN A 461 -19.74 -8.07 -6.86
C ASN A 461 -20.60 -6.81 -7.03
N GLU A 462 -21.09 -6.22 -5.94
CA GLU A 462 -21.84 -4.96 -5.98
C GLU A 462 -20.97 -3.83 -6.53
N PHE A 463 -19.75 -3.67 -6.01
CA PHE A 463 -18.79 -2.70 -6.50
C PHE A 463 -18.51 -2.92 -7.99
N LEU A 464 -18.16 -4.14 -8.40
CA LEU A 464 -17.76 -4.43 -9.77
C LEU A 464 -18.89 -4.13 -10.76
N ASN A 465 -20.12 -4.51 -10.43
CA ASN A 465 -21.27 -4.27 -11.29
C ASN A 465 -21.66 -2.78 -11.34
N GLY A 466 -21.57 -2.06 -10.23
CA GLY A 466 -21.91 -0.64 -10.19
C GLY A 466 -20.83 0.28 -10.76
N TYR A 467 -19.56 -0.05 -10.53
CA TYR A 467 -18.41 0.77 -10.95
C TYR A 467 -17.98 0.49 -12.40
N TYR A 468 -18.04 -0.76 -12.85
CA TYR A 468 -17.66 -1.15 -14.21
C TYR A 468 -18.84 -1.52 -15.12
N GLY A 469 -20.08 -1.57 -14.60
CA GLY A 469 -21.25 -1.92 -15.40
C GLY A 469 -21.16 -3.32 -15.99
N ALA A 470 -21.43 -3.45 -17.29
CA ALA A 470 -21.40 -4.73 -18.00
C ALA A 470 -20.01 -5.41 -18.04
N ALA A 471 -18.94 -4.69 -17.74
CA ALA A 471 -17.59 -5.24 -17.61
C ALA A 471 -17.34 -5.98 -16.28
N GLY A 472 -18.18 -5.74 -15.25
CA GLY A 472 -18.02 -6.28 -13.91
C GLY A 472 -17.76 -7.80 -13.85
N PRO A 473 -18.54 -8.65 -14.54
CA PRO A 473 -18.34 -10.11 -14.54
C PRO A 473 -16.99 -10.57 -15.09
N TYR A 474 -16.39 -9.84 -16.03
CA TYR A 474 -15.07 -10.19 -16.59
C TYR A 474 -13.94 -9.80 -15.64
N ILE A 475 -14.05 -8.63 -15.00
CA ILE A 475 -13.11 -8.19 -13.97
C ILE A 475 -13.19 -9.12 -12.75
N ARG A 476 -14.40 -9.60 -12.39
CA ARG A 476 -14.56 -10.61 -11.33
C ARG A 476 -13.80 -11.89 -11.63
N GLN A 477 -13.94 -12.40 -12.86
CA GLN A 477 -13.21 -13.59 -13.31
C GLN A 477 -11.69 -13.38 -13.28
N TYR A 478 -11.20 -12.18 -13.62
CA TYR A 478 -9.78 -11.85 -13.53
C TYR A 478 -9.28 -11.96 -12.08
N ILE A 479 -9.99 -11.35 -11.13
CA ILE A 479 -9.66 -11.41 -9.70
C ILE A 479 -9.64 -12.86 -9.20
N ASP A 480 -10.66 -13.64 -9.55
CA ASP A 480 -10.76 -15.04 -9.14
C ASP A 480 -9.64 -15.90 -9.73
N LYS A 481 -9.35 -15.75 -11.03
CA LYS A 481 -8.29 -16.51 -11.72
C LYS A 481 -6.91 -16.20 -11.17
N MET A 482 -6.65 -14.94 -10.82
CA MET A 482 -5.38 -14.56 -10.19
C MET A 482 -5.23 -15.19 -8.80
N ARG A 483 -6.30 -15.16 -7.98
CA ARG A 483 -6.33 -15.83 -6.67
C ARG A 483 -6.13 -17.34 -6.81
N GLU A 484 -6.87 -17.98 -7.71
CA GLU A 484 -6.77 -19.42 -7.96
C GLU A 484 -5.35 -19.83 -8.35
N SER A 485 -4.72 -19.08 -9.26
CA SER A 485 -3.34 -19.36 -9.68
C SER A 485 -2.34 -19.14 -8.55
N LEU A 486 -2.46 -18.07 -7.75
CA LEU A 486 -1.62 -17.81 -6.59
C LEU A 486 -1.64 -19.01 -5.61
N LEU A 487 -2.85 -19.48 -5.28
CA LEU A 487 -3.05 -20.55 -4.32
C LEU A 487 -2.57 -21.90 -4.87
N ALA A 488 -2.88 -22.21 -6.14
CA ALA A 488 -2.50 -23.46 -6.77
C ALA A 488 -0.97 -23.64 -6.85
N THR A 489 -0.23 -22.55 -7.03
CA THR A 489 1.24 -22.60 -7.12
C THR A 489 1.93 -22.54 -5.75
N GLY A 490 1.18 -22.28 -4.67
CA GLY A 490 1.73 -22.08 -3.33
C GLY A 490 2.66 -20.85 -3.21
N PHE A 491 2.49 -19.86 -4.10
CA PHE A 491 3.36 -18.70 -4.14
C PHE A 491 3.12 -17.80 -2.92
N LYS A 492 4.20 -17.36 -2.25
CA LYS A 492 4.12 -16.58 -1.02
C LYS A 492 4.13 -15.09 -1.34
N LEU A 493 2.97 -14.46 -1.20
CA LEU A 493 2.80 -13.04 -1.52
C LEU A 493 3.48 -12.13 -0.48
N ASP A 494 4.33 -11.21 -0.96
CA ASP A 494 5.11 -10.24 -0.18
C ASP A 494 4.74 -8.81 -0.56
N ILE A 495 4.60 -7.95 0.46
CA ILE A 495 4.35 -6.51 0.28
C ILE A 495 5.57 -5.80 -0.34
N PHE A 496 6.77 -6.39 -0.24
CA PHE A 496 7.97 -5.89 -0.91
C PHE A 496 8.37 -6.69 -2.17
N GLY A 497 7.51 -7.61 -2.62
CA GLY A 497 7.75 -8.42 -3.81
C GLY A 497 7.63 -7.65 -5.13
N SER A 498 7.75 -8.37 -6.24
CA SER A 498 7.72 -7.81 -7.59
C SER A 498 7.02 -8.72 -8.62
N PRO A 499 6.59 -8.18 -9.77
CA PRO A 499 6.03 -8.99 -10.86
C PRO A 499 6.96 -10.13 -11.31
N GLU A 500 8.27 -9.86 -11.35
CA GLU A 500 9.30 -10.81 -11.77
C GLU A 500 9.34 -12.05 -10.86
N ALA A 501 9.15 -11.87 -9.55
CA ALA A 501 9.10 -13.00 -8.62
C ALA A 501 7.89 -13.91 -8.88
N ALA A 502 6.77 -13.35 -9.36
CA ALA A 502 5.53 -14.07 -9.62
C ALA A 502 5.39 -14.58 -11.07
N LYS A 503 6.43 -14.42 -11.91
CA LYS A 503 6.39 -14.70 -13.35
C LYS A 503 6.12 -16.16 -13.72
N ASP A 504 6.29 -17.10 -12.80
CA ASP A 504 5.99 -18.52 -13.00
C ASP A 504 4.81 -18.98 -12.12
N ALA A 505 4.12 -18.03 -11.48
CA ALA A 505 2.96 -18.24 -10.63
C ALA A 505 1.71 -17.56 -11.25
N TYR A 506 1.07 -16.66 -10.50
CA TYR A 506 -0.12 -15.93 -10.94
C TYR A 506 0.14 -14.93 -12.08
N LEU A 507 1.40 -14.69 -12.47
CA LEU A 507 1.82 -13.91 -13.65
C LEU A 507 2.55 -14.77 -14.69
N SER A 508 2.29 -16.09 -14.71
CA SER A 508 2.76 -16.96 -15.79
C SER A 508 2.26 -16.50 -17.17
N VAL A 509 3.00 -16.89 -18.21
CA VAL A 509 2.65 -16.59 -19.62
C VAL A 509 1.21 -16.97 -19.93
N ASP A 510 0.78 -18.13 -19.45
CA ASP A 510 -0.56 -18.65 -19.71
C ASP A 510 -1.64 -17.85 -18.96
N MET A 511 -1.37 -17.47 -17.71
CA MET A 511 -2.29 -16.64 -16.94
C MET A 511 -2.39 -15.22 -17.51
N LEU A 512 -1.29 -14.61 -17.95
CA LEU A 512 -1.32 -13.29 -18.60
C LEU A 512 -2.22 -13.30 -19.84
N LYS A 513 -2.16 -14.35 -20.67
CA LYS A 513 -3.08 -14.51 -21.83
C LYS A 513 -4.55 -14.60 -21.41
N VAL A 514 -4.85 -15.34 -20.33
CA VAL A 514 -6.20 -15.42 -19.78
C VAL A 514 -6.68 -14.03 -19.36
N TYR A 515 -5.84 -13.28 -18.64
CA TYR A 515 -6.22 -11.94 -18.17
C TYR A 515 -6.41 -10.95 -19.33
N GLN A 516 -5.51 -10.94 -20.31
CA GLN A 516 -5.66 -10.13 -21.52
C GLN A 516 -7.01 -10.39 -22.20
N SER A 517 -7.38 -11.67 -22.39
CA SER A 517 -8.65 -12.04 -23.01
C SER A 517 -9.87 -11.59 -22.18
N LEU A 518 -9.79 -11.63 -20.86
CA LEU A 518 -10.85 -11.13 -19.97
C LEU A 518 -10.99 -9.61 -20.08
N PHE A 519 -9.88 -8.87 -20.15
CA PHE A 519 -9.91 -7.42 -20.32
C PHE A 519 -10.40 -7.01 -21.71
N ASP A 520 -10.05 -7.74 -22.77
CA ASP A 520 -10.60 -7.50 -24.11
C ASP A 520 -12.13 -7.65 -24.13
N GLN A 521 -12.66 -8.66 -23.43
CA GLN A 521 -14.11 -8.85 -23.28
C GLN A 521 -14.75 -7.75 -22.43
N ALA A 522 -14.08 -7.34 -21.34
CA ALA A 522 -14.53 -6.26 -20.48
C ALA A 522 -14.63 -4.93 -21.24
N GLU A 523 -13.58 -4.54 -21.97
CA GLU A 523 -13.54 -3.32 -22.78
C GLU A 523 -14.63 -3.35 -23.85
N LYS A 524 -14.79 -4.48 -24.55
CA LYS A 524 -15.85 -4.66 -25.55
C LYS A 524 -17.26 -4.50 -24.97
N ALA A 525 -17.50 -5.00 -23.76
CA ALA A 525 -18.80 -4.94 -23.10
C ALA A 525 -19.25 -3.51 -22.76
N VAL A 526 -18.31 -2.57 -22.65
CA VAL A 526 -18.59 -1.16 -22.30
C VAL A 526 -18.06 -0.18 -23.33
N GLN A 527 -17.69 -0.63 -24.53
CA GLN A 527 -17.03 0.18 -25.56
C GLN A 527 -17.79 1.47 -25.96
N THR A 528 -19.12 1.47 -25.79
CA THR A 528 -19.99 2.61 -26.11
C THR A 528 -20.17 3.59 -24.96
N ASN A 529 -19.63 3.29 -23.78
CA ASN A 529 -19.63 4.17 -22.61
C ASN A 529 -18.18 4.59 -22.30
N PRO A 530 -17.75 5.80 -22.71
CA PRO A 530 -16.38 6.26 -22.52
C PRO A 530 -15.90 6.24 -21.07
N GLU A 531 -16.77 6.57 -20.11
CA GLU A 531 -16.41 6.61 -18.70
C GLU A 531 -16.14 5.20 -18.15
N LEU A 532 -17.01 4.24 -18.46
CA LEU A 532 -16.79 2.85 -18.06
C LEU A 532 -15.58 2.25 -18.79
N LEU A 533 -15.40 2.56 -20.07
CA LEU A 533 -14.25 2.09 -20.85
C LEU A 533 -12.92 2.58 -20.25
N THR A 534 -12.81 3.86 -19.88
CA THR A 534 -11.62 4.39 -19.21
C THR A 534 -11.35 3.66 -17.89
N ARG A 535 -12.37 3.40 -17.07
CA ARG A 535 -12.21 2.62 -15.82
C ARG A 535 -11.68 1.21 -16.07
N VAL A 536 -12.20 0.51 -17.10
CA VAL A 536 -11.72 -0.84 -17.46
C VAL A 536 -10.27 -0.80 -17.93
N LYS A 537 -9.90 0.19 -18.76
CA LYS A 537 -8.50 0.37 -19.20
C LYS A 537 -7.56 0.64 -18.04
N ILE A 538 -7.95 1.48 -17.07
CA ILE A 538 -7.17 1.74 -15.85
C ILE A 538 -7.00 0.44 -15.05
N ALA A 539 -8.05 -0.37 -14.92
CA ALA A 539 -7.99 -1.66 -14.24
C ALA A 539 -7.08 -2.69 -14.95
N ARG A 540 -6.76 -2.50 -16.24
CA ARG A 540 -5.84 -3.33 -17.03
C ARG A 540 -4.37 -2.96 -16.81
N LEU A 541 -4.07 -1.72 -16.39
CA LEU A 541 -2.69 -1.23 -16.20
C LEU A 541 -1.77 -2.18 -15.42
N PRO A 542 -2.21 -2.84 -14.33
CA PRO A 542 -1.35 -3.78 -13.60
C PRO A 542 -0.79 -4.91 -14.46
N ILE A 543 -1.56 -5.44 -15.41
CA ILE A 543 -1.10 -6.53 -16.29
C ILE A 543 -0.06 -6.00 -17.29
N VAL A 544 -0.30 -4.83 -17.87
CA VAL A 544 0.66 -4.18 -18.78
C VAL A 544 1.97 -3.88 -18.05
N TYR A 545 1.89 -3.38 -16.82
CA TYR A 545 3.05 -3.18 -15.96
C TYR A 545 3.82 -4.48 -15.73
N ALA A 546 3.13 -5.57 -15.36
CA ALA A 546 3.76 -6.87 -15.16
C ALA A 546 4.47 -7.39 -16.42
N GLU A 547 3.86 -7.24 -17.60
CA GLU A 547 4.48 -7.63 -18.88
C GLU A 547 5.78 -6.85 -19.14
N ILE A 548 5.78 -5.54 -18.91
CA ILE A 548 6.98 -4.70 -19.08
C ILE A 548 8.07 -5.13 -18.08
N GLN A 549 7.70 -5.30 -16.80
CA GLN A 549 8.65 -5.63 -15.73
C GLN A 549 9.24 -7.04 -15.85
N ILE A 550 8.46 -8.02 -16.31
CA ILE A 550 8.97 -9.36 -16.60
C ILE A 550 9.83 -9.32 -17.87
N GLY A 551 9.35 -8.67 -18.93
CA GLY A 551 10.03 -8.64 -20.22
C GLY A 551 11.40 -7.97 -20.17
N ARG A 552 11.56 -6.88 -19.39
CA ARG A 552 12.86 -6.19 -19.26
C ARG A 552 13.94 -7.08 -18.63
N ASN A 553 13.56 -8.04 -17.79
CA ASN A 553 14.48 -8.95 -17.09
C ASN A 553 14.61 -10.33 -17.76
N GLU A 554 14.12 -10.51 -18.99
CA GLU A 554 14.29 -11.73 -19.75
C GLU A 554 15.00 -11.44 -21.07
N VAL A 555 15.89 -12.37 -21.48
CA VAL A 555 16.65 -12.30 -22.73
C VAL A 555 16.43 -13.61 -23.48
N ASP A 556 16.21 -13.51 -24.79
CA ASP A 556 15.99 -14.66 -25.68
C ASP A 556 14.84 -15.61 -25.29
N THR A 557 13.88 -15.12 -24.51
CA THR A 557 12.62 -15.82 -24.21
C THR A 557 11.45 -15.25 -25.02
N PRO A 558 10.31 -15.95 -25.11
CA PRO A 558 9.09 -15.39 -25.71
C PRO A 558 8.61 -14.08 -25.06
N ARG A 559 8.86 -13.87 -23.76
CA ARG A 559 8.50 -12.64 -23.02
C ARG A 559 9.57 -11.55 -23.07
N SER A 560 10.79 -11.90 -23.50
CA SER A 560 11.93 -10.98 -23.55
C SER A 560 11.55 -9.66 -24.21
N MET A 561 11.96 -8.55 -23.59
CA MET A 561 11.83 -7.22 -24.18
C MET A 561 12.68 -7.07 -25.44
N PHE A 562 13.75 -7.85 -25.51
CA PHE A 562 14.79 -7.76 -26.51
C PHE A 562 14.71 -8.91 -27.51
N ALA A 563 15.16 -8.64 -28.71
CA ALA A 563 15.44 -9.65 -29.73
C ALA A 563 16.77 -9.32 -30.43
N HIS A 564 17.26 -10.24 -31.23
CA HIS A 564 18.53 -10.09 -31.95
C HIS A 564 18.30 -10.03 -33.45
N THR A 565 19.06 -9.16 -34.12
CA THR A 565 19.20 -9.17 -35.58
C THR A 565 19.96 -10.44 -36.02
N PRO A 566 19.96 -10.80 -37.32
CA PRO A 566 20.72 -11.94 -37.82
C PRO A 566 22.23 -11.86 -37.55
N ASP A 567 22.80 -10.65 -37.48
CA ASP A 567 24.20 -10.39 -37.08
C ASP A 567 24.41 -10.33 -35.55
N GLY A 568 23.37 -10.67 -34.78
CA GLY A 568 23.42 -10.84 -33.33
C GLY A 568 23.48 -9.53 -32.54
N LYS A 569 23.01 -8.41 -33.09
CA LYS A 569 22.84 -7.14 -32.35
C LYS A 569 21.50 -7.12 -31.64
N PRO A 570 21.45 -6.74 -30.34
CA PRO A 570 20.19 -6.65 -29.63
C PRO A 570 19.40 -5.42 -30.09
N PHE A 571 18.08 -5.54 -30.12
CA PHE A 571 17.14 -4.43 -30.32
C PHE A 571 15.90 -4.62 -29.45
N VAL A 572 15.20 -3.53 -29.15
CA VAL A 572 13.96 -3.57 -28.40
C VAL A 572 12.80 -3.92 -29.33
N LYS A 573 12.03 -4.95 -29.00
CA LYS A 573 10.88 -5.38 -29.78
C LYS A 573 9.84 -4.24 -29.92
N PRO A 574 9.33 -3.94 -31.13
CA PRO A 574 8.35 -2.86 -31.34
C PRO A 574 7.10 -2.96 -30.45
N GLU A 575 6.62 -4.18 -30.20
CA GLU A 575 5.48 -4.44 -29.33
C GLU A 575 5.74 -4.00 -27.87
N MET A 576 6.98 -4.03 -27.38
CA MET A 576 7.32 -3.57 -26.03
C MET A 576 7.30 -2.05 -25.93
N LYS A 577 7.79 -1.35 -26.97
CA LYS A 577 7.63 0.11 -27.08
C LYS A 577 6.13 0.48 -27.07
N ALA A 578 5.30 -0.34 -27.74
CA ALA A 578 3.84 -0.19 -27.77
C ALA A 578 3.12 -0.59 -26.46
N LEU A 579 3.79 -1.22 -25.49
CA LEU A 579 3.28 -1.40 -24.13
C LEU A 579 3.63 -0.20 -23.24
N VAL A 580 4.88 0.27 -23.29
CA VAL A 580 5.39 1.34 -22.40
C VAL A 580 4.67 2.66 -22.62
N TYR A 581 4.56 3.15 -23.87
CA TYR A 581 3.98 4.47 -24.11
C TYR A 581 2.50 4.58 -23.73
N PRO A 582 1.61 3.64 -24.13
CA PRO A 582 0.22 3.67 -23.71
C PRO A 582 0.04 3.49 -22.19
N PHE A 583 0.87 2.64 -21.55
CA PHE A 583 0.88 2.51 -20.10
C PHE A 583 1.12 3.86 -19.41
N VAL A 584 2.19 4.57 -19.80
CA VAL A 584 2.51 5.88 -19.22
C VAL A 584 1.40 6.90 -19.51
N SER A 585 0.90 6.94 -20.76
CA SER A 585 -0.16 7.87 -21.15
C SER A 585 -1.41 7.69 -20.28
N LEU A 586 -1.81 6.44 -20.03
CA LEU A 586 -2.99 6.15 -19.23
C LEU A 586 -2.74 6.34 -17.72
N CYS A 587 -1.52 6.11 -17.22
CA CYS A 587 -1.14 6.51 -15.87
C CYS A 587 -1.29 8.03 -15.67
N LYS A 588 -0.90 8.83 -16.66
CA LYS A 588 -1.08 10.30 -16.63
C LYS A 588 -2.55 10.70 -16.66
N GLU A 589 -3.38 10.01 -17.44
CA GLU A 589 -4.83 10.23 -17.50
C GLU A 589 -5.53 9.91 -16.16
N ASP A 590 -5.17 8.81 -15.49
CA ASP A 590 -5.68 8.45 -14.15
C ASP A 590 -5.10 9.33 -13.03
N GLY A 591 -4.05 10.10 -13.32
CA GLY A 591 -3.36 10.96 -12.37
C GLY A 591 -2.42 10.22 -11.43
N VAL A 592 -1.92 9.05 -11.81
CA VAL A 592 -0.93 8.26 -11.04
C VAL A 592 0.27 9.14 -10.69
N THR A 593 0.55 9.30 -9.40
CA THR A 593 1.66 10.14 -8.96
C THR A 593 2.97 9.36 -8.89
N LYS A 594 2.92 8.08 -8.52
CA LYS A 594 4.08 7.18 -8.45
C LYS A 594 3.69 5.76 -8.82
N VAL A 595 4.55 5.07 -9.56
CA VAL A 595 4.36 3.64 -9.90
C VAL A 595 5.01 2.71 -8.86
N ARG A 596 5.93 3.23 -8.05
CA ARG A 596 6.61 2.53 -6.95
C ARG A 596 6.54 3.37 -5.67
N GLU A 597 6.59 2.76 -4.49
CA GLU A 597 6.63 3.54 -3.26
C GLU A 597 7.90 4.40 -3.22
N ARG A 598 7.77 5.63 -2.71
CA ARG A 598 8.84 6.63 -2.49
C ARG A 598 9.49 7.21 -3.77
N SER A 599 9.53 6.53 -4.90
CA SER A 599 10.13 7.06 -6.16
C SER A 599 9.27 6.86 -7.41
N THR A 600 9.81 7.34 -8.54
CA THR A 600 9.37 7.03 -9.91
C THR A 600 7.96 7.50 -10.26
N THR A 601 7.89 8.72 -10.80
CA THR A 601 6.69 9.22 -11.47
C THR A 601 6.46 8.51 -12.82
N PRO A 602 5.28 8.65 -13.46
CA PRO A 602 5.10 8.17 -14.83
C PRO A 602 6.08 8.79 -15.85
N ASP A 603 6.50 10.05 -15.63
CA ASP A 603 7.51 10.71 -16.46
C ASP A 603 8.90 10.09 -16.27
N ASP A 604 9.29 9.84 -15.03
CA ASP A 604 10.54 9.14 -14.70
C ASP A 604 10.56 7.73 -15.30
N TYR A 605 9.45 7.01 -15.19
CA TYR A 605 9.29 5.69 -15.79
C TYR A 605 9.49 5.78 -17.32
N GLN A 606 8.86 6.74 -17.99
CA GLN A 606 9.05 6.96 -19.43
C GLN A 606 10.51 7.27 -19.78
N ALA A 607 11.14 8.19 -19.05
CA ALA A 607 12.54 8.57 -19.27
C ALA A 607 13.51 7.39 -19.09
N SER A 608 13.23 6.47 -18.15
CA SER A 608 13.96 5.21 -17.97
C SER A 608 13.95 4.37 -19.24
N TYR A 609 12.77 4.11 -19.80
CA TYR A 609 12.65 3.29 -21.01
C TYR A 609 13.13 4.02 -22.26
N ASP A 610 12.90 5.32 -22.39
CA ASP A 610 13.42 6.11 -23.52
C ASP A 610 14.96 6.09 -23.57
N ARG A 611 15.64 6.07 -22.41
CA ARG A 611 17.10 5.84 -22.33
C ARG A 611 17.46 4.48 -22.92
N VAL A 612 16.81 3.40 -22.45
CA VAL A 612 17.08 2.04 -22.92
C VAL A 612 16.87 1.96 -24.44
N PHE A 613 15.74 2.47 -24.93
CA PHE A 613 15.35 2.42 -26.34
C PHE A 613 16.36 3.16 -27.22
N ARG A 614 16.69 4.42 -26.86
CA ARG A 614 17.65 5.23 -27.61
C ARG A 614 19.04 4.60 -27.62
N ASN A 615 19.55 4.16 -26.47
CA ASN A 615 20.90 3.61 -26.38
C ASN A 615 21.03 2.30 -27.17
N MET A 616 20.01 1.44 -27.17
CA MET A 616 20.00 0.21 -27.96
C MET A 616 19.88 0.49 -29.47
N ASP A 617 19.10 1.49 -29.88
CA ASP A 617 19.02 1.90 -31.29
C ASP A 617 20.39 2.42 -31.81
N GLU A 618 21.24 2.95 -30.92
CA GLU A 618 22.58 3.47 -31.23
C GLU A 618 23.71 2.41 -31.14
N ILE A 619 23.41 1.14 -30.83
CA ILE A 619 24.43 0.11 -30.55
C ILE A 619 25.43 -0.09 -31.69
N SER A 620 25.00 0.15 -32.93
CA SER A 620 25.85 0.10 -34.13
C SER A 620 27.07 1.03 -34.09
N ARG A 621 27.02 2.11 -33.30
CA ARG A 621 28.11 3.06 -33.12
C ARG A 621 29.02 2.70 -31.93
N ASN A 622 28.64 1.71 -31.13
CA ASN A 622 29.36 1.33 -29.93
C ASN A 622 30.47 0.32 -30.23
N LYS A 623 31.73 0.78 -30.21
CA LYS A 623 32.94 0.00 -30.44
C LYS A 623 33.23 -1.01 -29.32
N SER A 624 32.65 -0.85 -28.13
CA SER A 624 32.79 -1.81 -27.03
C SER A 624 31.86 -3.02 -27.15
N PHE A 625 30.92 -3.03 -28.10
CA PHE A 625 29.96 -4.13 -28.24
C PHE A 625 30.66 -5.48 -28.46
N LYS A 626 30.34 -6.47 -27.61
CA LYS A 626 30.93 -7.82 -27.57
C LYS A 626 32.45 -7.86 -27.39
N LYS A 627 33.03 -6.78 -26.85
CA LYS A 627 34.47 -6.72 -26.55
C LYS A 627 34.76 -7.35 -25.20
N THR A 628 36.02 -7.73 -24.99
CA THR A 628 36.42 -8.51 -23.82
C THR A 628 36.78 -7.59 -22.66
N ILE A 629 36.33 -7.94 -21.47
CA ILE A 629 36.72 -7.27 -20.23
C ILE A 629 37.59 -8.22 -19.40
N THR A 630 38.78 -7.75 -19.03
CA THR A 630 39.65 -8.40 -18.06
C THR A 630 39.49 -7.69 -16.72
N PRO A 631 38.92 -8.35 -15.70
CA PRO A 631 38.73 -7.73 -14.39
C PRO A 631 40.06 -7.58 -13.67
N VAL A 632 40.27 -6.44 -13.03
CA VAL A 632 41.28 -6.29 -11.97
C VAL A 632 40.62 -6.56 -10.62
N THR A 633 39.40 -6.03 -10.47
CA THR A 633 38.51 -6.34 -9.37
C THR A 633 37.29 -7.10 -9.91
N LEU A 634 36.89 -8.19 -9.25
CA LEU A 634 35.71 -8.95 -9.63
C LEU A 634 34.42 -8.26 -9.12
N PRO A 635 33.40 -8.09 -9.98
CA PRO A 635 32.08 -7.66 -9.56
C PRO A 635 31.38 -8.76 -8.74
N GLU A 636 30.29 -8.40 -8.08
CA GLU A 636 29.37 -9.38 -7.52
C GLU A 636 28.77 -10.25 -8.64
N GLY A 637 28.73 -11.57 -8.43
CA GLY A 637 28.43 -12.55 -9.48
C GLY A 637 29.65 -13.02 -10.30
N GLY A 638 30.84 -12.46 -10.07
CA GLY A 638 32.11 -12.93 -10.66
C GLY A 638 32.26 -12.63 -12.16
N GLU A 639 33.13 -13.37 -12.84
CA GLU A 639 33.43 -13.12 -14.27
C GLU A 639 32.22 -13.29 -15.19
N ALA A 640 31.25 -14.12 -14.78
CA ALA A 640 30.06 -14.44 -15.57
C ALA A 640 29.16 -13.23 -15.87
N VAL A 641 29.25 -12.16 -15.07
CA VAL A 641 28.45 -10.94 -15.29
C VAL A 641 29.15 -9.88 -16.14
N LEU A 642 30.47 -9.99 -16.34
CA LEU A 642 31.25 -8.99 -17.10
C LEU A 642 30.78 -8.78 -18.54
N PRO A 643 30.32 -9.82 -19.30
CA PRO A 643 29.81 -9.61 -20.64
C PRO A 643 28.67 -8.58 -20.71
N LYS A 644 27.89 -8.42 -19.62
CA LYS A 644 26.81 -7.44 -19.54
C LYS A 644 27.29 -6.01 -19.72
N LEU A 645 28.54 -5.69 -19.38
CA LEU A 645 29.10 -4.35 -19.62
C LEU A 645 29.28 -4.01 -21.12
N THR A 646 29.13 -5.00 -22.00
CA THR A 646 29.41 -4.88 -23.45
C THR A 646 28.40 -5.61 -24.34
N ASP A 647 27.34 -6.19 -23.78
CA ASP A 647 26.37 -6.99 -24.53
C ASP A 647 25.33 -6.14 -25.28
N GLY A 648 25.34 -4.82 -25.08
CA GLY A 648 24.46 -3.87 -25.75
C GLY A 648 23.04 -3.81 -25.21
N ILE A 649 22.75 -4.40 -24.04
CA ILE A 649 21.46 -4.31 -23.35
C ILE A 649 21.60 -3.38 -22.14
N PHE A 650 20.84 -2.30 -22.14
CA PHE A 650 20.92 -1.26 -21.10
C PHE A 650 19.90 -1.52 -20.00
N GLY A 651 20.30 -1.27 -18.74
CA GLY A 651 19.43 -1.41 -17.58
C GLY A 651 18.46 -0.25 -17.44
N SER A 652 17.23 -0.55 -17.04
CA SER A 652 16.27 0.47 -16.62
C SER A 652 16.53 0.88 -15.16
N TRP A 653 16.18 2.11 -14.77
CA TRP A 653 16.53 2.68 -13.44
C TRP A 653 15.34 2.88 -12.51
N GLU A 654 14.12 2.49 -12.89
CA GLU A 654 12.94 2.75 -12.06
C GLU A 654 12.94 2.01 -10.72
N SER A 655 13.68 0.89 -10.60
CA SER A 655 13.71 0.10 -9.38
C SER A 655 14.88 0.53 -8.48
N TRP A 656 14.55 1.03 -7.29
CA TRP A 656 15.53 1.46 -6.30
C TRP A 656 15.96 0.35 -5.32
N SER A 657 15.16 -0.70 -5.18
CA SER A 657 15.40 -1.80 -4.22
C SER A 657 15.86 -3.10 -4.87
N SER A 658 15.67 -3.26 -6.18
CA SER A 658 16.09 -4.43 -6.94
C SER A 658 16.39 -4.01 -8.38
N PRO A 659 17.62 -3.57 -8.67
CA PRO A 659 18.01 -3.18 -10.02
C PRO A 659 17.74 -4.30 -11.04
N ASP A 660 17.55 -3.91 -12.29
CA ASP A 660 17.44 -4.83 -13.43
C ASP A 660 18.64 -5.81 -13.48
N ILE A 661 18.44 -7.02 -14.02
CA ILE A 661 19.51 -7.99 -14.22
C ILE A 661 20.64 -7.49 -15.13
N HIS A 662 20.42 -6.41 -15.89
CA HIS A 662 21.42 -5.80 -16.78
C HIS A 662 22.42 -4.88 -16.06
N TRP A 663 22.25 -4.63 -14.76
CA TRP A 663 23.25 -3.91 -13.96
C TRP A 663 24.34 -4.85 -13.41
N VAL A 664 25.59 -4.41 -13.47
CA VAL A 664 26.77 -5.01 -12.84
C VAL A 664 27.19 -4.15 -11.67
N TYR A 665 27.54 -4.76 -10.54
CA TYR A 665 27.83 -4.01 -9.31
C TYR A 665 29.00 -4.54 -8.52
N TYR A 666 29.57 -3.64 -7.72
CA TYR A 666 30.73 -3.89 -6.87
C TYR A 666 30.37 -3.53 -5.43
N LYS A 667 30.56 -4.48 -4.51
CA LYS A 667 30.24 -4.33 -3.09
C LYS A 667 31.52 -4.21 -2.26
N GLY A 668 31.70 -3.06 -1.60
CA GLY A 668 32.85 -2.81 -0.72
C GLY A 668 34.20 -2.80 -1.43
N LYS A 669 34.18 -2.55 -2.74
CA LYS A 669 35.36 -2.54 -3.62
C LYS A 669 35.23 -1.42 -4.63
N HIS A 670 36.36 -0.97 -5.15
CA HIS A 670 36.41 -0.14 -6.36
C HIS A 670 36.08 -1.00 -7.57
N MET A 671 35.60 -0.36 -8.64
CA MET A 671 35.41 -1.03 -9.94
C MET A 671 36.70 -0.87 -10.74
N ASP A 672 37.37 -1.96 -11.08
CA ASP A 672 38.61 -1.92 -11.86
C ASP A 672 38.62 -3.00 -12.93
N PHE A 673 38.81 -2.61 -14.19
CA PHE A 673 38.95 -3.55 -15.30
C PHE A 673 39.67 -2.94 -16.51
N VAL A 674 40.06 -3.79 -17.45
CA VAL A 674 40.59 -3.41 -18.77
C VAL A 674 39.67 -3.93 -19.86
N LEU A 675 39.15 -3.02 -20.69
CA LEU A 675 38.41 -3.34 -21.91
C LEU A 675 39.40 -3.51 -23.08
N ASP A 676 39.33 -4.64 -23.79
CA ASP A 676 40.06 -4.89 -25.05
C ASP A 676 39.12 -4.74 -26.26
N LEU A 677 39.29 -3.67 -27.04
CA LEU A 677 38.55 -3.40 -28.28
C LEU A 677 38.89 -4.38 -29.41
N GLY A 678 39.87 -5.27 -29.22
CA GLY A 678 40.30 -6.33 -30.14
C GLY A 678 41.33 -5.85 -31.16
N GLU A 679 41.26 -4.59 -31.58
CA GLU A 679 42.21 -3.94 -32.48
C GLU A 679 42.41 -2.47 -32.12
N VAL A 680 43.49 -1.87 -32.62
CA VAL A 680 43.74 -0.44 -32.46
C VAL A 680 42.75 0.31 -33.34
N THR A 681 41.86 1.08 -32.73
CA THR A 681 40.82 1.85 -33.40
C THR A 681 40.79 3.29 -32.88
N ASP A 682 40.14 4.19 -33.61
CA ASP A 682 39.94 5.56 -33.15
C ASP A 682 38.92 5.57 -32.01
N VAL A 683 39.23 6.24 -30.91
CA VAL A 683 38.31 6.46 -29.78
C VAL A 683 38.00 7.95 -29.72
N GLN A 684 36.72 8.31 -29.76
CA GLN A 684 36.23 9.69 -29.72
C GLN A 684 35.59 10.03 -28.37
N SER A 685 34.89 9.07 -27.75
CA SER A 685 34.39 9.22 -26.40
C SER A 685 34.23 7.89 -25.68
N ILE A 686 34.30 7.94 -24.35
CA ILE A 686 34.08 6.82 -23.45
C ILE A 686 33.03 7.28 -22.42
N SER A 687 32.02 6.46 -22.15
CA SER A 687 30.99 6.78 -21.17
C SER A 687 30.53 5.54 -20.41
N MET A 688 30.27 5.72 -19.13
CA MET A 688 29.59 4.76 -18.27
C MET A 688 28.54 5.49 -17.45
N ASP A 689 27.37 4.88 -17.27
CA ASP A 689 26.31 5.40 -16.42
C ASP A 689 26.31 4.62 -15.10
N PHE A 690 26.10 5.32 -13.99
CA PHE A 690 25.99 4.73 -12.66
C PHE A 690 24.63 5.01 -12.04
N LEU A 691 24.04 3.97 -11.45
CA LEU A 691 22.74 4.03 -10.78
C LEU A 691 22.86 4.71 -9.42
N ASN A 692 21.90 5.59 -9.12
CA ASN A 692 21.79 6.28 -7.84
C ASN A 692 20.43 6.00 -7.20
N ALA A 693 20.42 5.81 -5.89
CA ALA A 693 19.20 5.52 -5.16
C ALA A 693 18.33 6.78 -5.02
N GLN A 694 17.21 6.84 -5.74
CA GLN A 694 16.26 7.96 -5.65
C GLN A 694 15.38 7.91 -4.39
N ALA A 695 15.00 6.70 -3.96
CA ALA A 695 14.19 6.50 -2.76
C ALA A 695 15.08 6.30 -1.53
N GLN A 696 14.87 7.12 -0.51
CA GLN A 696 15.58 7.07 0.78
C GLN A 696 17.11 6.92 0.61
N PRO A 697 17.78 7.92 0.02
CA PRO A 697 19.24 7.95 -0.05
C PRO A 697 19.92 7.85 1.32
N GLU A 698 19.19 8.11 2.41
CA GLU A 698 19.64 7.92 3.78
C GLU A 698 19.47 6.48 4.33
N TRP A 699 18.86 5.57 3.56
CA TRP A 699 18.73 4.13 3.87
C TRP A 699 19.45 3.21 2.88
N ASN A 700 19.54 3.59 1.60
CA ASN A 700 20.07 2.72 0.56
C ASN A 700 21.60 2.69 0.55
N ILE A 701 22.18 1.52 0.33
CA ILE A 701 23.65 1.33 0.24
C ILE A 701 24.19 1.50 -1.19
N MET A 702 23.31 1.67 -2.17
CA MET A 702 23.66 2.02 -3.54
C MET A 702 24.04 3.49 -3.63
N VAL A 703 25.27 3.75 -4.05
CA VAL A 703 25.86 5.08 -4.13
C VAL A 703 26.48 5.31 -5.50
N LEU A 704 26.64 6.59 -5.85
CA LEU A 704 27.46 6.98 -7.00
C LEU A 704 28.95 6.87 -6.66
N PRO A 705 29.81 6.50 -7.62
CA PRO A 705 31.26 6.61 -7.43
C PRO A 705 31.65 8.09 -7.22
N THR A 706 32.73 8.32 -6.49
CA THR A 706 33.22 9.70 -6.25
C THR A 706 33.90 10.27 -7.50
N TYR A 707 34.49 9.42 -8.32
CA TYR A 707 34.98 9.73 -9.67
C TYR A 707 35.14 8.45 -10.49
N VAL A 708 35.27 8.60 -11.81
CA VAL A 708 35.65 7.53 -12.73
C VAL A 708 36.86 8.00 -13.55
N THR A 709 37.84 7.12 -13.77
CA THR A 709 38.99 7.39 -14.64
C THR A 709 39.07 6.44 -15.82
N TYR A 710 39.60 6.96 -16.93
CA TYR A 710 39.89 6.21 -18.14
C TYR A 710 41.34 6.44 -18.56
N ALA A 711 42.07 5.37 -18.87
CA ALA A 711 43.38 5.46 -19.50
C ALA A 711 43.42 4.58 -20.75
N LEU A 712 43.97 5.09 -21.84
CA LEU A 712 43.98 4.44 -23.14
C LEU A 712 45.37 3.84 -23.43
N SER A 713 45.41 2.74 -24.16
CA SER A 713 46.66 2.10 -24.59
C SER A 713 46.50 1.38 -25.93
N ALA A 714 47.52 1.44 -26.79
CA ALA A 714 47.57 0.64 -28.01
C ALA A 714 48.06 -0.80 -27.76
N ASN A 715 48.84 -1.04 -26.69
CA ASN A 715 49.54 -2.31 -26.46
C ASN A 715 49.16 -3.02 -25.14
N GLY A 716 48.36 -2.38 -24.28
CA GLY A 716 47.86 -2.93 -23.02
C GLY A 716 48.88 -2.93 -21.89
N LYS A 717 50.04 -2.30 -22.10
CA LYS A 717 51.14 -2.18 -21.13
C LYS A 717 51.41 -0.71 -20.79
N ASP A 718 51.54 0.12 -21.82
CA ASP A 718 51.81 1.55 -21.70
C ASP A 718 50.49 2.31 -21.83
N PHE A 719 49.97 2.79 -20.70
CA PHE A 719 48.74 3.57 -20.65
C PHE A 719 49.05 5.07 -20.58
N ASP A 720 48.25 5.86 -21.30
CA ASP A 720 48.31 7.31 -21.24
C ASP A 720 47.87 7.84 -19.86
N ASN A 721 48.04 9.15 -19.65
CA ASN A 721 47.55 9.82 -18.45
C ASN A 721 46.03 9.62 -18.28
N GLU A 722 45.61 9.39 -17.03
CA GLU A 722 44.22 9.16 -16.69
C GLU A 722 43.35 10.41 -16.96
N ILE A 723 42.24 10.20 -17.66
CA ILE A 723 41.16 11.17 -17.79
C ILE A 723 40.20 10.95 -16.64
N LYS A 724 40.23 11.86 -15.66
CA LYS A 724 39.40 11.79 -14.45
C LYS A 724 38.13 12.62 -14.57
N ILE A 725 36.98 11.98 -14.39
CA ILE A 725 35.66 12.61 -14.34
C ILE A 725 35.15 12.53 -12.89
N VAL A 726 35.08 13.68 -12.22
CA VAL A 726 34.62 13.77 -10.81
C VAL A 726 33.09 13.79 -10.76
N ASN A 727 32.51 13.10 -9.78
CA ASN A 727 31.08 13.17 -9.53
C ASN A 727 30.70 14.58 -9.09
N PRO A 728 29.78 15.27 -9.80
CA PRO A 728 29.41 16.64 -9.44
C PRO A 728 28.45 16.72 -8.24
N ASN A 729 27.88 15.59 -7.79
CA ASN A 729 26.83 15.58 -6.79
C ASN A 729 27.36 15.22 -5.40
N ASN A 730 27.00 16.02 -4.40
CA ASN A 730 27.18 15.64 -3.00
C ASN A 730 26.14 14.54 -2.64
N PRO A 731 26.56 13.38 -2.12
CA PRO A 731 25.65 12.28 -1.81
C PRO A 731 24.82 12.50 -0.53
N ASN A 732 25.16 13.47 0.33
CA ASN A 732 24.41 13.72 1.56
C ASN A 732 23.07 14.43 1.26
N PRO A 733 21.90 13.76 1.41
CA PRO A 733 20.60 14.36 1.08
C PRO A 733 20.21 15.53 1.99
N LYS A 734 20.83 15.66 3.17
CA LYS A 734 20.63 16.84 4.04
C LYS A 734 21.31 18.10 3.49
N GLU A 735 22.42 17.93 2.78
CA GLU A 735 23.19 19.02 2.17
C GLU A 735 22.82 19.25 0.71
N ASN A 736 22.45 18.18 -0.01
CA ASN A 736 21.98 18.20 -1.38
C ASN A 736 20.66 17.41 -1.53
N PRO A 737 19.51 18.02 -1.19
CA PRO A 737 18.20 17.36 -1.31
C PRO A 737 17.85 16.90 -2.73
N ASP A 738 18.44 17.53 -3.74
CA ASP A 738 18.19 17.20 -5.16
C ASP A 738 18.90 15.91 -5.61
N ILE A 739 19.76 15.30 -4.78
CA ILE A 739 20.37 13.99 -5.09
C ILE A 739 19.32 12.92 -5.39
N ALA A 740 18.16 12.97 -4.73
CA ALA A 740 17.05 12.05 -4.95
C ALA A 740 16.42 12.18 -6.36
N LYS A 741 16.68 13.28 -7.07
CA LYS A 741 16.20 13.54 -8.44
C LYS A 741 17.19 13.10 -9.52
N VAL A 742 18.36 12.62 -9.14
CA VAL A 742 19.39 12.14 -10.08
C VAL A 742 19.36 10.61 -10.06
N PRO A 743 18.57 9.92 -10.91
CA PRO A 743 18.54 8.45 -10.94
C PRO A 743 19.83 7.83 -11.48
N LEU A 744 20.51 8.57 -12.35
CA LEU A 744 21.69 8.14 -13.06
C LEU A 744 22.70 9.27 -13.14
N GLN A 745 23.97 8.94 -13.01
CA GLN A 745 25.08 9.85 -13.30
C GLN A 745 25.95 9.26 -14.40
N SER A 746 26.03 9.97 -15.52
CA SER A 746 26.96 9.65 -16.61
C SER A 746 28.35 10.18 -16.32
N PHE A 747 29.37 9.34 -16.48
CA PHE A 747 30.79 9.69 -16.40
C PHE A 747 31.39 9.65 -17.79
N ARG A 748 31.11 10.69 -18.58
CA ARG A 748 31.52 10.77 -19.99
C ARG A 748 32.84 11.51 -20.15
N ALA A 749 33.80 10.88 -20.82
CA ALA A 749 35.02 11.50 -21.32
C ALA A 749 34.90 11.69 -22.85
N ALA A 750 34.77 12.94 -23.29
CA ALA A 750 34.83 13.30 -24.71
C ALA A 750 36.24 13.79 -25.05
N LEU A 751 36.87 13.17 -26.06
CA LEU A 751 38.22 13.52 -26.48
C LEU A 751 38.15 14.66 -27.50
N SER A 752 39.05 15.64 -27.40
CA SER A 752 39.08 16.78 -28.33
C SER A 752 39.41 16.38 -29.76
N THR A 753 40.15 15.27 -29.92
CA THR A 753 40.45 14.61 -31.19
C THR A 753 40.41 13.10 -31.00
N PRO A 754 40.12 12.30 -32.05
CA PRO A 754 40.16 10.85 -31.95
C PRO A 754 41.55 10.35 -31.51
N VAL A 755 41.58 9.44 -30.52
CA VAL A 755 42.81 8.81 -30.02
C VAL A 755 42.85 7.35 -30.44
N LYS A 756 43.96 6.89 -31.02
CA LYS A 756 44.12 5.48 -31.40
C LYS A 756 44.43 4.62 -30.19
N ALA A 757 43.52 3.71 -29.85
CA ALA A 757 43.69 2.80 -28.73
C ALA A 757 43.07 1.42 -29.02
N ARG A 758 43.57 0.40 -28.32
CA ARG A 758 42.98 -0.94 -28.28
C ARG A 758 42.46 -1.26 -26.88
N TYR A 759 43.18 -0.86 -25.85
CA TYR A 759 42.86 -1.16 -24.46
C TYR A 759 42.42 0.11 -23.74
N ILE A 760 41.39 -0.01 -22.91
CA ILE A 760 40.91 1.06 -22.04
C ILE A 760 40.90 0.52 -20.61
N LYS A 761 41.76 1.08 -19.75
CA LYS A 761 41.74 0.83 -18.31
C LYS A 761 40.68 1.73 -17.68
N VAL A 762 39.83 1.16 -16.85
CA VAL A 762 38.72 1.84 -16.18
C VAL A 762 38.86 1.67 -14.67
N HIS A 763 38.67 2.76 -13.94
CA HIS A 763 38.58 2.75 -12.49
C HIS A 763 37.37 3.58 -12.02
N GLY A 764 36.48 2.98 -11.22
CA GLY A 764 35.37 3.65 -10.55
C GLY A 764 35.60 3.68 -9.04
N GLU A 765 35.76 4.88 -8.48
CA GLU A 765 36.11 5.07 -7.08
C GLU A 765 34.88 4.94 -6.17
N SER A 766 34.77 3.83 -5.45
CA SER A 766 33.77 3.63 -4.41
C SER A 766 34.18 4.30 -3.09
N MET A 767 33.21 4.78 -2.32
CA MET A 767 33.44 5.18 -0.92
C MET A 767 33.62 4.00 0.05
N LEU A 768 33.45 2.76 -0.44
CA LEU A 768 33.61 1.47 0.25
C LEU A 768 32.63 1.20 1.40
N HIS A 769 32.40 2.19 2.25
CA HIS A 769 31.48 2.13 3.38
C HIS A 769 30.59 3.37 3.44
N MET A 770 29.40 3.21 3.98
CA MET A 770 28.43 4.28 4.14
C MET A 770 28.95 5.33 5.15
N PRO A 771 28.82 6.63 4.84
CA PRO A 771 29.33 7.71 5.66
C PRO A 771 28.54 7.89 6.96
N SER A 772 29.10 8.63 7.92
CA SER A 772 28.53 8.82 9.27
C SER A 772 27.17 9.50 9.33
N TRP A 773 26.79 10.24 8.29
CA TRP A 773 25.47 10.87 8.21
C TRP A 773 24.35 9.89 7.78
N HIS A 774 24.70 8.72 7.25
CA HIS A 774 23.78 7.71 6.75
C HIS A 774 23.25 6.84 7.90
N ILE A 775 22.00 6.36 7.83
CA ILE A 775 21.41 5.57 8.92
C ILE A 775 22.11 4.23 9.14
N LEU A 776 22.69 3.69 8.06
CA LEU A 776 23.52 2.48 8.04
C LEU A 776 25.02 2.82 8.02
N ALA A 777 25.46 3.88 8.70
CA ALA A 777 26.87 4.27 8.77
C ALA A 777 27.79 3.08 9.04
N GLY A 778 28.88 2.96 8.28
CA GLY A 778 29.83 1.85 8.38
C GLY A 778 29.44 0.56 7.63
N HIS A 779 28.20 0.43 7.14
CA HIS A 779 27.84 -0.68 6.24
C HIS A 779 28.57 -0.56 4.90
N VAL A 780 28.75 -1.70 4.23
CA VAL A 780 29.43 -1.77 2.94
C VAL A 780 28.60 -1.09 1.84
N ALA A 781 29.22 -0.19 1.07
CA ALA A 781 28.58 0.53 -0.03
C ALA A 781 28.65 -0.26 -1.35
N GLU A 782 27.71 0.01 -2.26
CA GLU A 782 27.58 -0.65 -3.56
C GLU A 782 27.53 0.39 -4.69
N ILE A 783 28.29 0.16 -5.78
CA ILE A 783 28.22 0.96 -7.01
C ILE A 783 27.73 0.07 -8.17
N TYR A 784 26.79 0.57 -8.97
CA TYR A 784 26.12 -0.17 -10.06
C TYR A 784 26.32 0.54 -11.40
N THR A 785 26.64 -0.20 -12.45
CA THR A 785 26.76 0.30 -13.84
C THR A 785 26.23 -0.75 -14.82
N ASP A 786 25.75 -0.35 -16.00
CA ASP A 786 25.18 -1.28 -17.00
C ASP A 786 26.11 -1.54 -18.18
N GLN A 787 26.54 -0.48 -18.89
CA GLN A 787 27.36 -0.59 -20.11
C GLN A 787 28.55 0.38 -20.08
N ILE A 788 29.67 -0.05 -20.66
CA ILE A 788 30.69 0.88 -21.17
C ILE A 788 30.41 1.17 -22.65
N VAL A 789 30.26 2.44 -23.00
CA VAL A 789 30.01 2.88 -24.38
C VAL A 789 31.24 3.60 -24.92
N VAL A 790 31.76 3.11 -26.05
CA VAL A 790 32.93 3.67 -26.74
C VAL A 790 32.54 4.01 -28.17
N THR A 791 32.70 5.27 -28.59
CA THR A 791 32.39 5.73 -29.95
C THR A 791 33.61 6.16 -30.71
#